data_AF-A7VTI7-F1
#
_entry.id   AF-A7VTI7-F1
#
_cell.length_a   1.000
_cell.length_b   1.000
_cell.length_c   1.000
_cell.angle_alpha   90.00
_cell.angle_beta   90.00
_cell.angle_gamma   90.00
#
_symmetry.space_group_name_H-M   'P 1'
#
loop_
_entity.id
_entity.type
_entity.pdbx_description
1 polymer ?
#
loop_
_entity_poly.entity_id
_entity_poly.type
_entity_poly.pdbx_seq_one_letter_code
_entity_poly.pdbx_strand_id
1 'polypeptide(L)'
;MAEIMEQQLQNLYTVYYQKYDGALLYHDGLYDVRRAYFTSGGKRQKNKVVKEADGVSYRYSYLMERGQPLKWKKLEGFRQVEISEPDAAGGYHILTQDENKKVVKIAYYDRDHLWKRTDYYSPRLRQQPMEILEPGENGVLLLRELKAGRYDDARALYPCKVPKSPEAESFLSNQVPVPEFTVRSQSGDFYYCEQELAQKREALLEEYQRGGGKAPQTVFQEEAGGQNAVSEPQDEDRPDREGGFTVASQKPDPEKPEDNSYEWGAGDSAFEKYKEEPEQSSGVKYTEEYEYPYQEPKPEEKTAVSAAGTGPEAAGSGEEPAYRYDRVEEREPEKNSRQQEYVPTAQPAPVSEEEKPSPRRYNVAVKPMSADTYTASDRIAPPAVKEAVAQEDGGAETPYAEKGELKDLCNGVMNGCPYIAMGKMSICVSPEECYYYFGSVEDGLREGRGRTAMMDGGTAFEGGYLHDQRDGFGTYYYKSGKLCYAGDWKENRRNGMGVSFKASNGSCYAGFWNQDSPVGPGALLSKEKGLVYAGYFEDGKRSGAGVSFQPEDRSLFIGQWRNGVQQLKGTLVDQDGTLLYSGGFANGKRSGTGTEYDPNGQVRYTGKWAENAWNGEGVWYREDGHVIKGQFRSGAVDGQAVEYSKNGVKLYEGGFENGVYSGRGCRYFPGGGRYEGSFLAGKPVGWLSGYDADGNLVYEGHWENDEFQGQGRYFSNGEKVYEGEFSHNQFEGQGLEYQNGEIAYRGGYVCSSREGLGVLYENGEPRYAGEFRQNRMHGRINEIQNGRVLAECVYQDGVLRYEKRYSLSDGKPYLAFEGFMKNGKPGGMGCRYNPYGEKVEEGLYQDGELAKSMQVAPKKMPLLPENPENPAYEAYRKGPEYGIELSVCGGIYTGVLKNGLPNGRGTLLRGDHRYTGEFINGAPAGRGVLYQNDGTIIEGKFFMEPAGFTGLRHLAFENGIEYWYQ
;
A
#
# COMPACT_ATOMS: atom_id res chain seq x y z
N MET A 1 -34.86 4.83 -19.45
CA MET A 1 -34.26 5.70 -18.41
C MET A 1 -35.09 5.68 -17.14
N ALA A 2 -36.30 6.23 -17.09
CA ALA A 2 -37.14 6.22 -15.88
C ALA A 2 -37.29 4.82 -15.23
N GLU A 3 -37.81 3.83 -15.97
CA GLU A 3 -37.92 2.43 -15.49
C GLU A 3 -36.59 1.78 -15.07
N ILE A 4 -35.44 2.30 -15.54
CA ILE A 4 -34.12 1.80 -15.16
C ILE A 4 -33.71 2.40 -13.80
N MET A 5 -33.92 3.71 -13.60
CA MET A 5 -33.62 4.39 -12.34
C MET A 5 -34.56 3.95 -11.20
N GLU A 6 -35.82 3.66 -11.52
CA GLU A 6 -36.80 3.17 -10.54
C GLU A 6 -36.48 1.74 -10.02
N GLN A 7 -35.77 0.92 -10.80
CA GLN A 7 -35.25 -0.38 -10.36
C GLN A 7 -33.94 -0.28 -9.56
N GLN A 8 -33.13 0.77 -9.75
CA GLN A 8 -31.81 0.89 -9.10
C GLN A 8 -31.87 0.98 -7.56
N LEU A 9 -32.92 1.59 -7.00
CA LEU A 9 -33.09 1.69 -5.53
C LEU A 9 -33.63 0.41 -4.87
N GLN A 10 -34.19 -0.55 -5.62
CA GLN A 10 -34.95 -1.65 -5.01
C GLN A 10 -34.07 -2.70 -4.30
N ASN A 11 -32.80 -2.84 -4.69
CA ASN A 11 -31.85 -3.77 -4.05
C ASN A 11 -30.50 -3.06 -3.76
N LEU A 12 -30.53 -2.05 -2.88
CA LEU A 12 -29.30 -1.43 -2.36
C LEU A 12 -28.58 -2.37 -1.39
N TYR A 13 -27.32 -2.68 -1.68
CA TYR A 13 -26.46 -3.49 -0.83
C TYR A 13 -25.87 -2.64 0.30
N THR A 14 -25.22 -1.52 -0.03
CA THR A 14 -24.75 -0.54 0.96
C THR A 14 -24.80 0.87 0.40
N VAL A 15 -24.93 1.84 1.32
CA VAL A 15 -24.81 3.28 1.06
C VAL A 15 -23.70 3.78 1.97
N TYR A 16 -22.74 4.51 1.40
CA TYR A 16 -21.62 5.11 2.11
C TYR A 16 -21.63 6.62 1.90
N TYR A 17 -21.36 7.36 2.98
CA TYR A 17 -21.03 8.77 2.93
C TYR A 17 -19.59 8.94 3.42
N GLN A 18 -18.67 9.31 2.53
CA GLN A 18 -17.22 9.34 2.75
C GLN A 18 -16.80 10.11 4.01
N LYS A 19 -17.53 11.17 4.35
CA LYS A 19 -17.39 12.01 5.56
C LYS A 19 -17.54 11.25 6.90
N TYR A 20 -18.27 10.14 6.91
CA TYR A 20 -18.56 9.32 8.11
C TYR A 20 -18.13 7.86 7.97
N ASP A 21 -18.16 7.32 6.75
CA ASP A 21 -17.89 5.93 6.42
C ASP A 21 -16.45 5.70 5.91
N GLY A 22 -15.71 6.77 5.60
CA GLY A 22 -14.36 6.72 5.05
C GLY A 22 -14.32 6.44 3.54
N ALA A 23 -13.14 6.15 3.02
CA ALA A 23 -12.96 5.76 1.62
C ALA A 23 -13.67 4.42 1.30
N LEU A 24 -13.93 4.18 0.01
CA LEU A 24 -14.73 3.07 -0.49
C LEU A 24 -14.10 1.70 -0.17
N LEU A 25 -14.48 1.09 0.95
CA LEU A 25 -13.93 -0.20 1.42
C LEU A 25 -14.35 -1.36 0.51
N TYR A 26 -13.46 -1.76 -0.40
CA TYR A 26 -13.58 -2.98 -1.22
C TYR A 26 -13.70 -4.29 -0.41
N HIS A 27 -13.49 -4.24 0.91
CA HIS A 27 -13.55 -5.39 1.82
C HIS A 27 -14.67 -5.31 2.86
N ASP A 28 -15.64 -4.40 2.74
CA ASP A 28 -16.77 -4.38 3.67
C ASP A 28 -17.56 -5.71 3.69
N GLY A 29 -17.78 -6.23 4.90
CA GLY A 29 -18.53 -7.47 5.11
C GLY A 29 -20.05 -7.27 5.04
N LEU A 30 -20.59 -6.08 5.29
CA LEU A 30 -22.05 -5.86 5.25
C LEU A 30 -22.55 -5.90 3.81
N TYR A 31 -21.82 -5.26 2.89
CA TYR A 31 -21.97 -5.38 1.44
C TYR A 31 -22.00 -6.84 1.00
N ASP A 32 -21.00 -7.66 1.37
CA ASP A 32 -20.92 -9.07 0.95
C ASP A 32 -22.14 -9.89 1.39
N VAL A 33 -22.58 -9.73 2.64
CA VAL A 33 -23.73 -10.48 3.19
C VAL A 33 -25.03 -10.09 2.48
N ARG A 34 -25.25 -8.79 2.28
CA ARG A 34 -26.46 -8.29 1.61
C ARG A 34 -26.46 -8.68 0.14
N ARG A 35 -25.33 -8.53 -0.57
CA ARG A 35 -25.14 -9.01 -1.95
C ARG A 35 -25.42 -10.51 -2.07
N ALA A 36 -24.85 -11.34 -1.20
CA ALA A 36 -25.10 -12.78 -1.20
C ALA A 36 -26.58 -13.13 -0.93
N TYR A 37 -27.24 -12.42 -0.02
CA TYR A 37 -28.66 -12.62 0.28
C TYR A 37 -29.55 -12.29 -0.94
N PHE A 38 -29.41 -11.08 -1.51
CA PHE A 38 -30.25 -10.67 -2.64
C PHE A 38 -29.95 -11.47 -3.92
N THR A 39 -28.69 -11.66 -4.30
CA THR A 39 -28.32 -12.42 -5.51
C THR A 39 -28.68 -13.91 -5.45
N SER A 40 -28.81 -14.48 -4.24
CA SER A 40 -29.25 -15.87 -4.06
C SER A 40 -30.78 -16.06 -4.06
N GLY A 41 -31.55 -14.98 -4.23
CA GLY A 41 -33.02 -14.99 -4.17
C GLY A 41 -33.58 -14.97 -2.74
N GLY A 42 -32.87 -14.34 -1.80
CA GLY A 42 -33.25 -14.27 -0.39
C GLY A 42 -32.97 -15.54 0.40
N LYS A 43 -32.03 -16.40 -0.06
CA LYS A 43 -31.61 -17.59 0.68
C LYS A 43 -30.84 -17.19 1.94
N ARG A 44 -31.04 -17.97 3.01
CA ARG A 44 -30.41 -17.80 4.32
C ARG A 44 -28.89 -17.66 4.22
N GLN A 45 -28.35 -16.54 4.67
CA GLN A 45 -26.90 -16.31 4.81
C GLN A 45 -26.52 -16.40 6.28
N LYS A 46 -25.52 -17.22 6.63
CA LYS A 46 -25.02 -17.35 8.00
C LYS A 46 -23.54 -17.72 7.99
N ASN A 47 -22.69 -16.88 8.54
CA ASN A 47 -21.28 -17.23 8.73
C ASN A 47 -20.61 -16.43 9.87
N LYS A 48 -19.39 -16.82 10.21
CA LYS A 48 -18.40 -15.97 10.88
C LYS A 48 -17.21 -15.82 9.95
N VAL A 49 -16.83 -14.60 9.62
CA VAL A 49 -15.76 -14.30 8.66
C VAL A 49 -14.73 -13.44 9.35
N VAL A 50 -13.45 -13.78 9.17
CA VAL A 50 -12.32 -12.91 9.50
C VAL A 50 -11.82 -12.33 8.19
N LYS A 51 -11.55 -11.02 8.15
CA LYS A 51 -10.80 -10.35 7.09
C LYS A 51 -9.70 -9.51 7.73
N GLU A 52 -8.60 -9.32 7.02
CA GLU A 52 -7.55 -8.41 7.42
C GLU A 52 -7.45 -7.32 6.36
N ALA A 53 -7.44 -6.06 6.80
CA ALA A 53 -7.35 -4.87 5.96
C ALA A 53 -6.65 -3.77 6.77
N ASP A 54 -5.75 -3.00 6.14
CA ASP A 54 -5.00 -1.90 6.77
C ASP A 54 -4.21 -2.29 8.04
N GLY A 55 -3.80 -3.56 8.14
CA GLY A 55 -3.15 -4.14 9.32
C GLY A 55 -4.11 -4.51 10.48
N VAL A 56 -5.42 -4.38 10.27
CA VAL A 56 -6.46 -4.57 11.29
C VAL A 56 -7.30 -5.81 10.98
N SER A 57 -7.45 -6.70 11.97
CA SER A 57 -8.27 -7.91 11.85
C SER A 57 -9.75 -7.64 12.18
N TYR A 58 -10.60 -7.64 11.16
CA TYR A 58 -12.04 -7.47 11.28
C TYR A 58 -12.75 -8.81 11.38
N ARG A 59 -13.57 -8.99 12.42
CA ARG A 59 -14.32 -10.25 12.66
C ARG A 59 -15.82 -9.99 12.57
N TYR A 60 -16.43 -10.51 11.52
CA TYR A 60 -17.84 -10.41 11.20
C TYR A 60 -18.59 -11.66 11.68
N SER A 61 -19.78 -11.50 12.26
CA SER A 61 -20.66 -12.60 12.64
C SER A 61 -22.09 -12.26 12.25
N TYR A 62 -22.71 -13.07 11.38
CA TYR A 62 -24.01 -12.73 10.81
C TYR A 62 -25.00 -13.89 10.64
N LEU A 63 -26.29 -13.54 10.65
CA LEU A 63 -27.41 -14.36 10.20
C LEU A 63 -28.46 -13.46 9.53
N MET A 64 -28.71 -13.67 8.24
CA MET A 64 -29.70 -12.97 7.42
C MET A 64 -30.66 -14.00 6.83
N GLU A 65 -31.96 -13.86 7.12
CA GLU A 65 -33.01 -14.77 6.66
C GLU A 65 -34.32 -14.02 6.42
N ARG A 66 -35.13 -14.47 5.46
CA ARG A 66 -36.30 -13.72 4.97
C ARG A 66 -37.35 -13.52 6.07
N GLY A 67 -37.78 -12.28 6.27
CA GLY A 67 -38.80 -11.94 7.28
C GLY A 67 -38.29 -11.97 8.73
N GLN A 68 -36.98 -11.92 8.95
CA GLN A 68 -36.35 -11.80 10.27
C GLN A 68 -35.33 -10.65 10.27
N PRO A 69 -35.22 -9.88 11.36
CA PRO A 69 -34.12 -8.93 11.57
C PRO A 69 -32.76 -9.56 11.27
N LEU A 70 -31.94 -8.88 10.44
CA LEU A 70 -30.54 -9.23 10.26
C LEU A 70 -29.86 -9.22 11.62
N LYS A 71 -29.20 -10.34 11.98
CA LYS A 71 -28.28 -10.37 13.12
C LYS A 71 -26.90 -10.07 12.57
N TRP A 72 -26.35 -8.93 12.95
CA TRP A 72 -25.05 -8.39 12.52
C TRP A 72 -24.20 -8.06 13.75
N LYS A 73 -22.91 -8.39 13.67
CA LYS A 73 -21.89 -7.90 14.61
C LYS A 73 -20.54 -7.79 13.89
N LYS A 74 -19.96 -6.61 13.91
CA LYS A 74 -18.60 -6.30 13.42
C LYS A 74 -17.70 -6.05 14.62
N LEU A 75 -16.61 -6.81 14.72
CA LEU A 75 -15.50 -6.53 15.62
C LEU A 75 -14.31 -6.00 14.83
N GLU A 76 -13.57 -5.09 15.44
CA GLU A 76 -12.26 -4.59 15.02
C GLU A 76 -11.26 -5.03 16.11
N GLY A 77 -10.40 -5.99 15.79
CA GLY A 77 -9.63 -6.72 16.81
C GLY A 77 -10.58 -7.35 17.84
N PHE A 78 -10.63 -6.79 19.06
CA PHE A 78 -11.56 -7.16 20.12
C PHE A 78 -12.69 -6.13 20.37
N ARG A 79 -12.60 -4.92 19.80
CA ARG A 79 -13.59 -3.84 19.95
C ARG A 79 -14.83 -4.17 19.14
N GLN A 80 -16.04 -4.04 19.72
CA GLN A 80 -17.27 -4.07 18.92
C GLN A 80 -17.47 -2.70 18.29
N VAL A 81 -17.61 -2.67 16.96
CA VAL A 81 -17.74 -1.43 16.18
C VAL A 81 -19.10 -1.30 15.51
N GLU A 82 -19.77 -2.43 15.22
CA GLU A 82 -21.16 -2.42 14.76
C GLU A 82 -21.98 -3.57 15.37
N ILE A 83 -23.27 -3.32 15.54
CA ILE A 83 -24.27 -4.31 15.97
C ILE A 83 -25.64 -3.99 15.36
N SER A 84 -26.41 -5.03 15.01
CA SER A 84 -27.83 -4.91 14.66
C SER A 84 -28.72 -4.95 15.90
N GLU A 85 -29.78 -4.16 15.90
CA GLU A 85 -30.90 -4.29 16.83
C GLU A 85 -32.23 -4.37 16.04
N PRO A 86 -33.21 -5.17 16.50
CA PRO A 86 -34.51 -5.27 15.86
C PRO A 86 -35.37 -4.03 16.13
N ASP A 87 -36.11 -3.58 15.13
CA ASP A 87 -37.10 -2.50 15.25
C ASP A 87 -38.50 -3.04 15.60
N ALA A 88 -39.32 -2.21 16.24
CA ALA A 88 -40.68 -2.54 16.64
C ALA A 88 -41.62 -2.82 15.46
N ALA A 89 -41.36 -2.29 14.26
CA ALA A 89 -42.11 -2.62 13.05
C ALA A 89 -41.67 -3.96 12.40
N GLY A 90 -40.75 -4.69 13.01
CA GLY A 90 -40.17 -5.93 12.48
C GLY A 90 -39.03 -5.72 11.48
N GLY A 91 -38.59 -4.47 11.27
CA GLY A 91 -37.33 -4.15 10.62
C GLY A 91 -36.13 -4.30 11.57
N TYR A 92 -35.04 -3.63 11.25
CA TYR A 92 -33.86 -3.56 12.10
C TYR A 92 -33.01 -2.33 11.77
N HIS A 93 -32.21 -1.88 12.73
CA HIS A 93 -31.18 -0.87 12.51
C HIS A 93 -29.80 -1.41 12.84
N ILE A 94 -28.78 -0.92 12.14
CA ILE A 94 -27.37 -1.19 12.43
C ILE A 94 -26.78 0.05 13.08
N LEU A 95 -26.35 -0.09 14.33
CA LEU A 95 -25.58 0.91 15.06
C LEU A 95 -24.10 0.79 14.71
N THR A 96 -23.43 1.89 14.38
CA THR A 96 -21.95 1.99 14.31
C THR A 96 -21.44 2.88 15.44
N GLN A 97 -20.35 2.47 16.11
CA GLN A 97 -19.84 3.10 17.33
C GLN A 97 -18.36 3.55 17.25
N ASP A 98 -18.08 4.74 17.81
CA ASP A 98 -16.71 5.24 18.01
C ASP A 98 -15.95 4.43 19.09
N GLU A 99 -14.67 4.74 19.28
CA GLU A 99 -13.81 4.10 20.29
C GLU A 99 -14.35 4.28 21.72
N ASN A 100 -15.11 5.34 21.96
CA ASN A 100 -15.77 5.68 23.22
C ASN A 100 -17.17 5.05 23.36
N LYS A 101 -17.57 4.16 22.44
CA LYS A 101 -18.90 3.52 22.35
C LYS A 101 -20.07 4.48 22.09
N LYS A 102 -19.81 5.71 21.65
CA LYS A 102 -20.84 6.65 21.17
C LYS A 102 -21.31 6.21 19.79
N VAL A 103 -22.62 6.28 19.55
CA VAL A 103 -23.16 6.04 18.21
C VAL A 103 -22.77 7.19 17.28
N VAL A 104 -22.24 6.85 16.10
CA VAL A 104 -21.85 7.82 15.05
C VAL A 104 -22.72 7.70 13.80
N LYS A 105 -23.34 6.54 13.58
CA LYS A 105 -24.22 6.24 12.44
C LYS A 105 -25.27 5.21 12.84
N ILE A 106 -26.50 5.38 12.36
CA ILE A 106 -27.56 4.37 12.44
C ILE A 106 -28.15 4.16 11.04
N ALA A 107 -28.00 2.96 10.47
CA ALA A 107 -28.60 2.61 9.18
C ALA A 107 -29.85 1.76 9.40
N TYR A 108 -31.00 2.21 8.89
CA TYR A 108 -32.32 1.60 9.10
C TYR A 108 -32.75 0.74 7.92
N TYR A 109 -33.35 -0.40 8.21
CA TYR A 109 -33.82 -1.38 7.22
C TYR A 109 -35.20 -1.92 7.61
N ASP A 110 -36.04 -2.24 6.62
CA ASP A 110 -37.31 -2.92 6.86
C ASP A 110 -37.19 -4.45 6.97
N ARG A 111 -38.33 -5.10 7.23
CA ARG A 111 -38.46 -6.55 7.43
C ARG A 111 -38.07 -7.40 6.20
N ASP A 112 -38.08 -6.79 5.02
CA ASP A 112 -37.66 -7.41 3.76
C ASP A 112 -36.22 -6.99 3.37
N HIS A 113 -35.49 -6.42 4.35
CA HIS A 113 -34.09 -5.99 4.32
C HIS A 113 -33.80 -4.77 3.42
N LEU A 114 -34.81 -4.01 2.99
CA LEU A 114 -34.60 -2.83 2.16
C LEU A 114 -34.14 -1.65 3.02
N TRP A 115 -33.18 -0.86 2.52
CA TRP A 115 -32.67 0.32 3.22
C TRP A 115 -33.72 1.43 3.25
N LYS A 116 -33.90 2.06 4.41
CA LYS A 116 -34.96 3.08 4.64
C LYS A 116 -34.40 4.49 4.84
N ARG A 117 -33.30 4.62 5.58
CA ARG A 117 -32.50 5.85 5.74
C ARG A 117 -31.21 5.54 6.50
N THR A 118 -30.28 6.50 6.52
CA THR A 118 -29.13 6.51 7.44
C THR A 118 -29.09 7.83 8.21
N ASP A 119 -28.99 7.74 9.52
CA ASP A 119 -28.87 8.87 10.45
C ASP A 119 -27.41 8.99 10.91
N TYR A 120 -26.79 10.15 10.66
CA TYR A 120 -25.37 10.42 10.96
C TYR A 120 -25.22 11.41 12.13
N TYR A 121 -24.35 11.12 13.08
CA TYR A 121 -24.26 11.81 14.38
C TYR A 121 -22.89 12.46 14.60
N SER A 122 -22.88 13.63 15.25
CA SER A 122 -21.64 14.27 15.70
C SER A 122 -21.23 13.76 17.09
N PRO A 123 -19.93 13.49 17.36
CA PRO A 123 -19.44 13.19 18.70
C PRO A 123 -19.77 14.25 19.78
N ARG A 124 -20.09 15.48 19.35
CA ARG A 124 -20.51 16.60 20.20
C ARG A 124 -22.02 16.62 20.50
N LEU A 125 -22.87 16.24 19.54
CA LEU A 125 -24.34 16.34 19.62
C LEU A 125 -24.98 14.94 19.65
N ARG A 126 -25.17 14.41 20.87
CA ARG A 126 -25.41 12.97 21.12
C ARG A 126 -26.87 12.51 21.12
N GLN A 127 -27.83 13.37 20.76
CA GLN A 127 -29.27 13.07 20.85
C GLN A 127 -30.08 13.36 19.57
N GLN A 128 -29.46 13.95 18.55
CA GLN A 128 -30.11 14.29 17.29
C GLN A 128 -29.09 14.10 16.15
N PRO A 129 -29.42 13.41 15.05
CA PRO A 129 -28.49 13.25 13.95
C PRO A 129 -28.26 14.61 13.27
N MET A 130 -27.00 14.88 12.92
CA MET A 130 -26.61 16.06 12.16
C MET A 130 -27.15 15.98 10.74
N GLU A 131 -27.09 14.81 10.14
CA GLU A 131 -27.43 14.58 8.75
C GLU A 131 -28.27 13.31 8.62
N ILE A 132 -29.33 13.37 7.81
CA ILE A 132 -30.22 12.24 7.52
C ILE A 132 -30.22 12.05 6.02
N LEU A 133 -29.93 10.83 5.58
CA LEU A 133 -29.93 10.42 4.17
C LEU A 133 -31.07 9.42 3.94
N GLU A 134 -32.06 9.77 3.11
CA GLU A 134 -33.26 8.97 2.83
C GLU A 134 -33.48 8.80 1.32
N PRO A 135 -34.17 7.75 0.84
CA PRO A 135 -34.47 7.57 -0.57
C PRO A 135 -35.56 8.54 -1.04
N GLY A 136 -35.32 9.19 -2.18
CA GLY A 136 -36.29 10.03 -2.88
C GLY A 136 -36.98 9.30 -4.04
N GLU A 137 -37.75 10.06 -4.81
CA GLU A 137 -38.41 9.56 -6.03
C GLU A 137 -37.41 9.39 -7.18
N ASN A 138 -37.78 8.59 -8.20
CA ASN A 138 -37.06 8.49 -9.48
C ASN A 138 -35.56 8.10 -9.42
N GLY A 139 -35.10 7.47 -8.33
CA GLY A 139 -33.70 7.08 -8.16
C GLY A 139 -32.82 8.09 -7.44
N VAL A 140 -33.39 9.19 -6.93
CA VAL A 140 -32.69 10.26 -6.18
C VAL A 140 -32.47 9.85 -4.72
N LEU A 141 -31.39 10.33 -4.10
CA LEU A 141 -31.24 10.36 -2.64
C LEU A 141 -31.50 11.76 -2.08
N LEU A 142 -32.07 11.84 -0.89
CA LEU A 142 -32.42 13.08 -0.20
C LEU A 142 -31.56 13.22 1.06
N LEU A 143 -30.75 14.29 1.12
CA LEU A 143 -29.93 14.63 2.27
C LEU A 143 -30.55 15.81 3.02
N ARG A 144 -30.76 15.67 4.33
CA ARG A 144 -31.18 16.75 5.24
C ARG A 144 -30.07 17.08 6.22
N GLU A 145 -29.79 18.35 6.40
CA GLU A 145 -28.75 18.86 7.30
C GLU A 145 -29.36 19.63 8.48
N LEU A 146 -28.84 19.42 9.69
CA LEU A 146 -29.29 20.07 10.92
C LEU A 146 -28.62 21.45 11.08
N LYS A 147 -29.31 22.53 10.67
CA LYS A 147 -28.85 23.91 10.84
C LYS A 147 -29.69 24.65 11.88
N ALA A 148 -29.02 25.34 12.81
CA ALA A 148 -29.64 26.08 13.92
C ALA A 148 -30.71 25.30 14.74
N GLY A 149 -30.56 23.96 14.86
CA GLY A 149 -31.49 23.11 15.61
C GLY A 149 -32.76 22.68 14.85
N ARG A 150 -32.82 22.92 13.52
CA ARG A 150 -33.87 22.40 12.62
C ARG A 150 -33.21 21.71 11.42
N TYR A 151 -33.95 20.83 10.76
CA TYR A 151 -33.50 20.30 9.47
C TYR A 151 -33.86 21.28 8.35
N ASP A 152 -32.91 21.52 7.46
CA ASP A 152 -33.16 22.23 6.21
C ASP A 152 -34.04 21.41 5.25
N ASP A 153 -34.48 22.06 4.17
CA ASP A 153 -35.08 21.39 3.02
C ASP A 153 -34.14 20.33 2.44
N ALA A 154 -34.70 19.23 1.94
CA ALA A 154 -33.91 18.08 1.50
C ALA A 154 -33.16 18.37 0.19
N ARG A 155 -31.83 18.31 0.25
CA ARG A 155 -30.94 18.40 -0.92
C ARG A 155 -31.04 17.10 -1.73
N ALA A 156 -31.42 17.23 -3.00
CA ALA A 156 -31.53 16.13 -3.94
C ALA A 156 -30.17 15.77 -4.56
N LEU A 157 -29.80 14.49 -4.42
CA LEU A 157 -28.56 13.89 -4.94
C LEU A 157 -28.91 12.88 -6.03
N TYR A 158 -28.34 13.08 -7.21
CA TYR A 158 -28.60 12.31 -8.43
C TYR A 158 -27.48 11.28 -8.68
N PRO A 159 -27.81 10.08 -9.19
CA PRO A 159 -26.81 9.08 -9.52
C PRO A 159 -25.95 9.50 -10.73
N CYS A 160 -24.65 9.26 -10.65
CA CYS A 160 -23.73 9.22 -11.79
C CYS A 160 -22.84 7.97 -11.73
N LYS A 161 -22.32 7.55 -12.89
CA LYS A 161 -21.58 6.28 -13.01
C LYS A 161 -20.21 6.35 -12.31
N VAL A 162 -19.84 5.31 -11.56
CA VAL A 162 -18.45 5.07 -11.17
C VAL A 162 -17.65 4.63 -12.41
N PRO A 163 -16.52 5.26 -12.75
CA PRO A 163 -15.67 4.84 -13.86
C PRO A 163 -15.08 3.44 -13.66
N LYS A 164 -14.80 2.74 -14.77
CA LYS A 164 -14.37 1.33 -14.76
C LYS A 164 -12.86 1.11 -14.62
N SER A 165 -12.06 2.19 -14.59
CA SER A 165 -10.61 2.10 -14.41
C SER A 165 -10.07 3.32 -13.65
N PRO A 166 -8.92 3.19 -12.94
CA PRO A 166 -8.36 4.29 -12.16
C PRO A 166 -7.96 5.51 -13.00
N GLU A 167 -7.55 5.30 -14.24
CA GLU A 167 -7.13 6.36 -15.16
C GLU A 167 -8.33 7.20 -15.61
N ALA A 168 -9.50 6.58 -15.71
CA ALA A 168 -10.76 7.27 -16.01
C ALA A 168 -11.23 8.11 -14.82
N GLU A 169 -11.16 7.58 -13.59
CA GLU A 169 -11.48 8.39 -12.40
C GLU A 169 -10.47 9.54 -12.23
N SER A 170 -9.17 9.31 -12.44
CA SER A 170 -8.14 10.37 -12.40
C SER A 170 -8.37 11.47 -13.45
N PHE A 171 -8.80 11.12 -14.66
CA PHE A 171 -9.18 12.12 -15.67
C PHE A 171 -10.40 12.95 -15.24
N LEU A 172 -11.39 12.35 -14.55
CA LEU A 172 -12.53 13.07 -14.00
C LEU A 172 -12.12 13.94 -12.79
N SER A 173 -11.36 13.39 -11.82
CA SER A 173 -11.01 14.07 -10.57
C SER A 173 -10.18 15.34 -10.79
N ASN A 174 -9.33 15.35 -11.83
CA ASN A 174 -8.55 16.52 -12.25
C ASN A 174 -9.41 17.70 -12.76
N GLN A 175 -10.71 17.51 -12.99
CA GLN A 175 -11.62 18.51 -13.57
C GLN A 175 -12.86 18.76 -12.70
N VAL A 176 -13.33 17.74 -11.98
CA VAL A 176 -14.55 17.78 -11.16
C VAL A 176 -14.38 16.86 -9.95
N PRO A 177 -14.77 17.30 -8.73
CA PRO A 177 -14.53 16.55 -7.51
C PRO A 177 -15.19 15.16 -7.51
N VAL A 178 -14.60 14.23 -6.76
CA VAL A 178 -15.17 12.91 -6.51
C VAL A 178 -16.41 13.05 -5.59
N PRO A 179 -17.58 12.53 -5.97
CA PRO A 179 -18.78 12.63 -5.14
C PRO A 179 -18.66 11.94 -3.78
N GLU A 180 -19.05 12.64 -2.70
CA GLU A 180 -18.92 12.15 -1.32
C GLU A 180 -19.77 10.90 -1.02
N PHE A 181 -20.81 10.62 -1.82
CA PHE A 181 -21.74 9.52 -1.62
C PHE A 181 -21.51 8.41 -2.64
N THR A 182 -21.35 7.17 -2.15
CA THR A 182 -21.28 5.97 -2.98
C THR A 182 -22.38 4.99 -2.59
N VAL A 183 -23.13 4.51 -3.58
CA VAL A 183 -24.19 3.51 -3.43
C VAL A 183 -23.82 2.26 -4.20
N ARG A 184 -23.85 1.10 -3.53
CA ARG A 184 -23.60 -0.21 -4.15
C ARG A 184 -24.91 -0.96 -4.29
N SER A 185 -25.23 -1.40 -5.51
CA SER A 185 -26.54 -1.97 -5.86
C SER A 185 -26.41 -3.24 -6.72
N GLN A 186 -27.52 -3.96 -6.91
CA GLN A 186 -27.57 -5.07 -7.87
C GLN A 186 -27.22 -4.64 -9.32
N SER A 187 -27.53 -3.39 -9.66
CA SER A 187 -27.25 -2.74 -10.95
C SER A 187 -25.81 -2.24 -11.13
N GLY A 188 -24.98 -2.31 -10.08
CA GLY A 188 -23.61 -1.78 -10.07
C GLY A 188 -23.37 -0.76 -8.96
N ASP A 189 -22.19 -0.15 -8.98
CA ASP A 189 -21.78 0.89 -8.04
C ASP A 189 -21.95 2.28 -8.70
N PHE A 190 -22.53 3.22 -7.94
CA PHE A 190 -22.90 4.55 -8.40
C PHE A 190 -22.45 5.62 -7.41
N TYR A 191 -21.98 6.74 -7.93
CA TYR A 191 -21.75 7.96 -7.17
C TYR A 191 -23.04 8.78 -7.09
N TYR A 192 -23.21 9.58 -6.04
CA TYR A 192 -24.38 10.46 -5.88
C TYR A 192 -23.95 11.89 -5.53
N CYS A 193 -24.42 12.88 -6.30
CA CYS A 193 -24.08 14.29 -6.12
C CYS A 193 -25.18 15.24 -6.65
N GLU A 194 -25.00 16.54 -6.45
CA GLU A 194 -25.89 17.55 -7.03
C GLU A 194 -25.97 17.48 -8.55
N GLN A 195 -27.12 17.88 -9.11
CA GLN A 195 -27.50 17.60 -10.51
C GLN A 195 -26.47 18.09 -11.53
N GLU A 196 -25.89 19.29 -11.34
CA GLU A 196 -24.87 19.82 -12.22
C GLU A 196 -23.58 18.99 -12.21
N LEU A 197 -23.13 18.53 -11.03
CA LEU A 197 -21.91 17.74 -10.89
C LEU A 197 -22.11 16.35 -11.50
N ALA A 198 -23.29 15.75 -11.33
CA ALA A 198 -23.65 14.49 -11.98
C ALA A 198 -23.61 14.62 -13.51
N GLN A 199 -24.21 15.67 -14.07
CA GLN A 199 -24.21 15.94 -15.51
C GLN A 199 -22.80 16.21 -16.06
N LYS A 200 -21.99 17.02 -15.36
CA LYS A 200 -20.59 17.30 -15.73
C LYS A 200 -19.74 16.03 -15.72
N ARG A 201 -19.87 15.17 -14.70
CA ARG A 201 -19.15 13.88 -14.62
C ARG A 201 -19.59 12.89 -15.69
N GLU A 202 -20.88 12.79 -16.03
CA GLU A 202 -21.34 11.94 -17.13
C GLU A 202 -20.79 12.41 -18.49
N ALA A 203 -20.81 13.72 -18.77
CA ALA A 203 -20.31 14.29 -20.02
C ALA A 203 -18.80 14.05 -20.21
N LEU A 204 -17.99 14.29 -19.17
CA LEU A 204 -16.54 14.03 -19.18
C LEU A 204 -16.21 12.54 -19.33
N LEU A 205 -17.02 11.66 -18.73
CA LEU A 205 -16.86 10.22 -18.87
C LEU A 205 -17.20 9.72 -20.28
N GLU A 206 -18.18 10.32 -20.96
CA GLU A 206 -18.45 10.06 -22.39
C GLU A 206 -17.33 10.61 -23.29
N GLU A 207 -16.77 11.77 -22.98
CA GLU A 207 -15.64 12.35 -23.72
C GLU A 207 -14.39 11.48 -23.62
N TYR A 208 -14.03 11.03 -22.42
CA TYR A 208 -12.92 10.11 -22.18
C TYR A 208 -13.08 8.78 -22.96
N GLN A 209 -14.30 8.24 -23.00
CA GLN A 209 -14.61 7.04 -23.78
C GLN A 209 -14.52 7.31 -25.29
N ARG A 210 -14.94 8.48 -25.75
CA ARG A 210 -14.83 8.93 -27.15
C ARG A 210 -13.36 9.15 -27.58
N GLY A 211 -12.50 9.57 -26.63
CA GLY A 211 -11.05 9.65 -26.78
C GLY A 211 -10.32 8.29 -26.75
N GLY A 212 -11.04 7.17 -26.67
CA GLY A 212 -10.46 5.82 -26.71
C GLY A 212 -9.70 5.43 -25.43
N GLY A 213 -10.05 6.00 -24.28
CA GLY A 213 -9.43 5.66 -22.99
C GLY A 213 -8.03 6.22 -22.78
N LYS A 214 -7.61 7.21 -23.58
CA LYS A 214 -6.41 8.02 -23.33
C LYS A 214 -6.85 9.40 -22.86
N ALA A 215 -6.28 9.87 -21.75
CA ALA A 215 -6.39 11.29 -21.40
C ALA A 215 -5.77 12.11 -22.56
N PRO A 216 -6.42 13.21 -22.99
CA PRO A 216 -5.85 14.08 -24.02
C PRO A 216 -4.51 14.63 -23.52
N GLN A 217 -3.46 14.52 -24.33
CA GLN A 217 -2.20 15.19 -24.00
C GLN A 217 -2.45 16.70 -23.96
N THR A 218 -2.01 17.35 -22.89
CA THR A 218 -2.16 18.79 -22.67
C THR A 218 -1.33 19.55 -23.70
N VAL A 219 -1.96 19.89 -24.83
CA VAL A 219 -1.42 20.85 -25.80
C VAL A 219 -1.43 22.21 -25.12
N PHE A 220 -0.24 22.71 -24.77
CA PHE A 220 -0.05 24.12 -24.43
C PHE A 220 -0.42 24.95 -25.66
N GLN A 221 -1.58 25.60 -25.63
CA GLN A 221 -1.95 26.61 -26.61
C GLN A 221 -1.49 27.98 -26.12
N GLU A 222 -0.30 28.39 -26.54
CA GLU A 222 0.11 29.78 -26.47
C GLU A 222 -0.66 30.59 -27.52
N GLU A 223 -1.64 31.40 -27.10
CA GLU A 223 -2.29 32.39 -27.98
C GLU A 223 -1.34 33.57 -28.25
N ALA A 224 -0.45 33.40 -29.24
CA ALA A 224 0.56 34.39 -29.61
C ALA A 224 -0.05 35.62 -30.31
N GLY A 225 -0.27 36.69 -29.55
CA GLY A 225 -0.70 37.99 -30.07
C GLY A 225 0.45 39.01 -30.19
N GLY A 226 1.04 39.16 -31.39
CA GLY A 226 1.75 40.39 -31.77
C GLY A 226 3.25 40.31 -32.10
N GLN A 227 3.55 40.02 -33.37
CA GLN A 227 4.62 40.63 -34.19
C GLN A 227 5.97 41.03 -33.51
N ASN A 228 7.06 40.36 -33.88
CA ASN A 228 7.95 40.87 -34.96
C ASN A 228 8.98 39.80 -35.40
N ALA A 229 9.68 40.06 -36.51
CA ALA A 229 10.57 39.10 -37.16
C ALA A 229 12.05 39.25 -36.73
N VAL A 230 12.87 38.22 -36.96
CA VAL A 230 14.01 38.23 -37.91
C VAL A 230 14.72 36.85 -37.98
N SER A 231 15.06 36.46 -39.22
CA SER A 231 15.84 35.32 -39.74
C SER A 231 16.58 34.30 -38.82
N GLU A 232 16.53 33.03 -39.25
CA GLU A 232 17.57 32.02 -39.03
C GLU A 232 18.96 32.48 -39.54
N PRO A 233 20.04 31.79 -39.13
CA PRO A 233 20.87 31.15 -40.15
C PRO A 233 21.13 29.65 -39.89
N GLN A 234 21.60 28.97 -40.94
CA GLN A 234 21.88 27.54 -41.01
C GLN A 234 23.36 27.23 -40.70
N ASP A 235 23.61 25.97 -40.31
CA ASP A 235 24.74 25.08 -40.65
C ASP A 235 24.90 24.06 -39.49
N GLU A 236 24.55 22.78 -39.69
CA GLU A 236 25.37 21.75 -40.34
C GLU A 236 26.66 21.43 -39.57
N ASP A 237 26.56 20.49 -38.62
CA ASP A 237 27.54 19.40 -38.54
C ASP A 237 26.92 18.13 -37.90
N ARG A 238 27.29 16.96 -38.43
CA ARG A 238 26.90 15.62 -37.96
C ARG A 238 28.03 14.64 -38.30
N PRO A 239 28.38 13.72 -37.39
CA PRO A 239 27.83 12.38 -37.58
C PRO A 239 27.47 11.62 -36.29
N ASP A 240 26.40 10.84 -36.37
CA ASP A 240 26.20 9.43 -35.94
C ASP A 240 26.80 8.92 -34.58
N ARG A 241 26.21 7.93 -33.90
CA ARG A 241 25.49 6.76 -34.42
C ARG A 241 24.79 5.94 -33.31
N GLU A 242 23.69 5.25 -33.66
CA GLU A 242 23.09 4.05 -33.00
C GLU A 242 22.79 4.08 -31.47
N GLY A 243 21.73 3.45 -30.96
CA GLY A 243 20.63 2.74 -31.61
C GLY A 243 19.67 2.19 -30.54
N GLY A 244 18.36 2.37 -30.71
CA GLY A 244 17.35 1.88 -29.76
C GLY A 244 16.86 0.47 -30.13
N PHE A 245 16.38 -0.29 -29.13
CA PHE A 245 15.63 -1.53 -29.36
C PHE A 245 14.41 -1.65 -28.45
N THR A 246 13.30 -2.08 -29.03
CA THR A 246 12.02 -2.32 -28.36
C THR A 246 11.95 -3.71 -27.75
N VAL A 247 11.48 -3.84 -26.51
CA VAL A 247 11.09 -5.14 -25.94
C VAL A 247 9.62 -5.40 -26.24
N ALA A 248 9.33 -6.47 -26.99
CA ALA A 248 7.97 -6.89 -27.30
C ALA A 248 7.43 -7.86 -26.22
N SER A 249 6.18 -7.68 -25.82
CA SER A 249 5.48 -8.56 -24.87
C SER A 249 4.80 -9.74 -25.59
N GLN A 250 5.01 -10.96 -25.10
CA GLN A 250 4.23 -12.15 -25.48
C GLN A 250 3.60 -12.80 -24.23
N LYS A 251 2.45 -13.45 -24.42
CA LYS A 251 1.73 -14.19 -23.36
C LYS A 251 2.14 -15.67 -23.38
N PRO A 252 2.21 -16.34 -22.23
CA PRO A 252 2.18 -17.80 -22.18
C PRO A 252 0.75 -18.34 -22.30
N ASP A 253 0.62 -19.54 -22.85
CA ASP A 253 -0.55 -20.43 -22.73
C ASP A 253 -0.08 -21.75 -22.03
N PRO A 254 -0.99 -22.58 -21.48
CA PRO A 254 -0.61 -23.57 -20.46
C PRO A 254 -0.11 -24.91 -21.01
N GLU A 255 1.03 -25.38 -20.48
CA GLU A 255 1.50 -26.77 -20.64
C GLU A 255 1.16 -27.66 -19.42
N LYS A 256 1.35 -28.96 -19.59
CA LYS A 256 0.87 -30.02 -18.68
C LYS A 256 1.88 -30.33 -17.57
N PRO A 257 1.44 -30.86 -16.41
CA PRO A 257 2.36 -31.38 -15.41
C PRO A 257 3.06 -32.65 -15.91
N GLU A 258 4.38 -32.72 -15.75
CA GLU A 258 5.17 -33.93 -15.94
C GLU A 258 5.24 -34.75 -14.65
N ASP A 259 5.21 -36.08 -14.77
CA ASP A 259 5.27 -37.02 -13.65
C ASP A 259 6.73 -37.39 -13.34
N ASN A 260 7.14 -37.23 -12.08
CA ASN A 260 8.52 -37.42 -11.61
C ASN A 260 8.69 -38.67 -10.71
N SER A 261 7.84 -39.69 -10.90
CA SER A 261 7.88 -40.95 -10.15
C SER A 261 8.93 -41.96 -10.66
N TYR A 262 10.20 -41.78 -10.30
CA TYR A 262 11.25 -42.80 -10.54
C TYR A 262 11.16 -43.98 -9.56
N GLU A 263 10.25 -44.93 -9.83
CA GLU A 263 10.15 -46.19 -9.08
C GLU A 263 10.89 -47.36 -9.75
N TRP A 264 11.40 -48.29 -8.94
CA TRP A 264 11.97 -49.56 -9.40
C TRP A 264 10.86 -50.61 -9.54
N GLY A 265 10.05 -50.48 -10.59
CA GLY A 265 9.08 -51.50 -10.98
C GLY A 265 9.76 -52.81 -11.40
N ALA A 266 9.25 -53.95 -10.95
CA ALA A 266 9.75 -55.28 -11.29
C ALA A 266 8.76 -56.02 -12.20
N GLY A 267 9.31 -56.82 -13.13
CA GLY A 267 8.58 -57.92 -13.80
C GLY A 267 7.81 -57.58 -15.07
N ASP A 268 8.44 -57.82 -16.23
CA ASP A 268 7.69 -58.22 -17.43
C ASP A 268 7.18 -59.66 -17.22
N SER A 269 5.89 -59.82 -16.89
CA SER A 269 5.19 -61.12 -16.97
C SER A 269 3.69 -60.90 -17.19
N ALA A 270 3.06 -61.74 -18.01
CA ALA A 270 1.71 -61.49 -18.52
C ALA A 270 0.59 -62.19 -17.73
N PHE A 271 -0.42 -61.39 -17.37
CA PHE A 271 -1.84 -61.71 -17.17
C PHE A 271 -2.28 -63.18 -17.01
N GLU A 272 -2.99 -63.47 -15.90
CA GLU A 272 -4.46 -63.53 -15.95
C GLU A 272 -5.11 -63.35 -14.55
N LYS A 273 -6.42 -63.05 -14.55
CA LYS A 273 -7.16 -62.47 -13.41
C LYS A 273 -7.45 -63.46 -12.27
N TYR A 274 -7.59 -62.92 -11.05
CA TYR A 274 -8.77 -63.19 -10.20
C TYR A 274 -9.26 -61.88 -9.55
N LYS A 275 -10.44 -61.92 -8.89
CA LYS A 275 -11.16 -60.73 -8.38
C LYS A 275 -10.94 -60.50 -6.88
N GLU A 276 -10.96 -59.24 -6.47
CA GLU A 276 -11.30 -58.84 -5.09
C GLU A 276 -12.25 -57.63 -5.06
N GLU A 277 -13.14 -57.63 -4.06
CA GLU A 277 -13.86 -56.47 -3.51
C GLU A 277 -13.89 -56.69 -1.97
N PRO A 278 -14.08 -55.66 -1.14
CA PRO A 278 -13.14 -54.57 -0.93
C PRO A 278 -12.71 -54.48 0.56
N GLU A 279 -11.48 -54.05 0.85
CA GLU A 279 -11.06 -53.85 2.24
C GLU A 279 -11.79 -52.69 2.94
N GLN A 280 -11.98 -52.84 4.25
CA GLN A 280 -12.74 -51.91 5.09
C GLN A 280 -11.85 -50.84 5.72
N SER A 281 -12.45 -49.67 5.98
CA SER A 281 -11.75 -48.54 6.60
C SER A 281 -11.39 -48.78 8.07
N SER A 282 -10.09 -48.74 8.39
CA SER A 282 -9.62 -48.31 9.72
C SER A 282 -8.23 -47.65 9.60
N GLY A 283 -7.88 -46.63 10.40
CA GLY A 283 -8.73 -45.93 11.38
C GLY A 283 -8.01 -45.43 12.64
N VAL A 284 -6.78 -44.90 12.53
CA VAL A 284 -6.00 -44.43 13.70
C VAL A 284 -5.58 -42.97 13.50
N LYS A 285 -5.53 -42.21 14.60
CA LYS A 285 -5.15 -40.78 14.64
C LYS A 285 -3.69 -40.63 15.05
N TYR A 286 -3.06 -39.54 14.61
CA TYR A 286 -1.82 -39.04 15.22
C TYR A 286 -2.13 -37.94 16.24
N THR A 287 -1.57 -38.07 17.43
CA THR A 287 -1.47 -37.01 18.46
C THR A 287 -0.21 -37.29 19.28
N GLU A 288 0.77 -36.40 19.22
CA GLU A 288 1.67 -35.96 20.30
C GLU A 288 2.80 -35.12 19.71
N GLU A 289 2.84 -33.83 20.08
CA GLU A 289 3.94 -32.92 19.79
C GLU A 289 4.84 -32.86 21.04
N TYR A 290 6.14 -33.03 20.86
CA TYR A 290 7.14 -32.93 21.94
C TYR A 290 7.90 -31.62 21.83
N GLU A 291 7.59 -30.67 22.71
CA GLU A 291 8.39 -29.45 22.88
C GLU A 291 9.71 -29.74 23.60
N TYR A 292 10.76 -29.01 23.22
CA TYR A 292 12.01 -28.93 23.98
C TYR A 292 12.32 -27.45 24.28
N PRO A 293 12.59 -27.07 25.54
CA PRO A 293 12.83 -25.68 25.90
C PRO A 293 14.24 -25.23 25.49
N TYR A 294 14.34 -24.01 24.96
CA TYR A 294 15.62 -23.33 24.69
C TYR A 294 15.71 -22.10 25.58
N GLN A 295 16.86 -21.84 26.19
CA GLN A 295 17.11 -20.66 27.02
C GLN A 295 18.04 -19.67 26.31
N GLU A 296 17.76 -18.38 26.47
CA GLU A 296 18.53 -17.29 25.84
C GLU A 296 19.83 -16.99 26.63
N PRO A 297 20.95 -16.71 25.94
CA PRO A 297 22.16 -16.20 26.57
C PRO A 297 22.06 -14.68 26.81
N LYS A 298 22.46 -14.22 28.00
CA LYS A 298 22.64 -12.79 28.29
C LYS A 298 23.94 -12.27 27.65
N PRO A 299 23.98 -11.01 27.16
CA PRO A 299 25.22 -10.36 26.78
C PRO A 299 26.01 -9.87 28.02
N GLU A 300 27.33 -9.95 27.96
CA GLU A 300 28.24 -9.29 28.92
C GLU A 300 28.86 -8.04 28.30
N GLU A 301 29.01 -6.99 29.11
CA GLU A 301 29.56 -5.70 28.68
C GLU A 301 31.09 -5.71 28.57
N LYS A 302 31.65 -4.85 27.70
CA LYS A 302 33.08 -4.51 27.72
C LYS A 302 33.28 -3.07 28.14
N THR A 303 34.19 -2.87 29.09
CA THR A 303 34.52 -1.58 29.70
C THR A 303 35.39 -0.70 28.81
N ALA A 304 35.17 0.62 28.88
CA ALA A 304 36.05 1.64 28.29
C ALA A 304 36.23 2.84 29.24
N VAL A 305 37.41 2.87 29.86
CA VAL A 305 38.15 3.96 30.54
C VAL A 305 37.48 5.34 30.72
N SER A 306 37.49 5.83 31.96
CA SER A 306 37.11 7.18 32.39
C SER A 306 38.16 8.27 32.13
N ALA A 307 37.71 9.51 31.90
CA ALA A 307 38.47 10.74 32.12
C ALA A 307 37.69 11.68 33.08
N ALA A 308 38.37 12.58 33.80
CA ALA A 308 37.83 13.29 34.97
C ALA A 308 37.56 14.79 34.76
N GLY A 309 36.63 15.37 35.52
CA GLY A 309 36.37 16.82 35.54
C GLY A 309 35.24 17.29 36.47
N THR A 310 35.58 17.71 37.70
CA THR A 310 34.98 18.78 38.54
C THR A 310 33.45 19.03 38.60
N GLY A 311 32.88 19.02 39.82
CA GLY A 311 31.69 19.81 40.20
C GLY A 311 32.05 21.26 40.62
N PRO A 312 31.25 22.00 41.45
CA PRO A 312 30.18 21.54 42.36
C PRO A 312 28.88 22.43 42.34
N GLU A 313 28.09 22.39 43.43
CA GLU A 313 26.99 23.32 43.84
C GLU A 313 25.62 23.22 43.11
N ALA A 314 24.44 23.40 43.75
CA ALA A 314 24.10 23.45 45.19
C ALA A 314 22.59 23.19 45.49
N ALA A 315 22.30 22.73 46.72
CA ALA A 315 21.11 22.91 47.60
C ALA A 315 19.64 22.76 47.11
N GLY A 316 18.81 22.02 47.87
CA GLY A 316 17.33 22.09 47.83
C GLY A 316 16.60 21.00 48.66
N SER A 317 15.68 21.42 49.55
CA SER A 317 14.76 20.63 50.42
C SER A 317 13.87 19.61 49.66
N GLY A 318 13.26 18.55 50.24
CA GLY A 318 12.61 18.39 51.57
C GLY A 318 11.16 18.95 51.54
N GLU A 319 10.07 18.32 51.97
CA GLU A 319 9.73 17.07 52.73
C GLU A 319 8.45 16.41 52.08
N GLU A 320 8.12 15.11 52.15
CA GLU A 320 7.34 14.35 53.20
C GLU A 320 6.06 15.02 53.77
N PRO A 321 5.10 14.32 54.46
CA PRO A 321 4.86 12.87 54.72
C PRO A 321 3.46 12.37 54.19
N ALA A 322 3.12 11.08 54.00
CA ALA A 322 3.00 9.90 54.87
C ALA A 322 1.74 9.83 55.82
N TYR A 323 1.10 8.65 55.90
CA TYR A 323 0.18 8.21 56.97
C TYR A 323 0.46 6.74 57.36
N ARG A 324 0.08 6.32 58.57
CA ARG A 324 0.81 5.30 59.37
C ARG A 324 -0.09 4.54 60.38
N TYR A 325 0.50 3.51 61.02
CA TYR A 325 0.09 2.79 62.26
C TYR A 325 -0.69 1.48 62.05
N ASP A 326 -0.61 0.45 62.93
CA ASP A 326 0.02 0.28 64.27
C ASP A 326 0.51 -1.21 64.41
N ARG A 327 1.62 -1.59 65.11
CA ARG A 327 1.77 -1.96 66.56
C ARG A 327 1.19 -3.34 66.96
N VAL A 328 1.72 -4.20 67.86
CA VAL A 328 3.06 -4.58 68.42
C VAL A 328 2.86 -5.77 69.41
N GLU A 329 3.92 -6.48 69.90
CA GLU A 329 3.92 -7.49 71.01
C GLU A 329 3.18 -8.85 70.78
N GLU A 330 3.48 -10.00 71.43
CA GLU A 330 4.73 -10.58 72.00
C GLU A 330 4.57 -12.14 72.23
N ARG A 331 5.70 -12.90 72.31
CA ARG A 331 5.94 -14.25 72.92
C ARG A 331 5.21 -15.56 72.48
N GLU A 332 6.00 -16.51 71.94
CA GLU A 332 6.48 -17.81 72.54
C GLU A 332 5.58 -18.81 73.33
N PRO A 333 5.97 -20.10 73.59
CA PRO A 333 7.13 -20.91 73.10
C PRO A 333 6.88 -22.45 72.81
N GLU A 334 7.96 -23.20 72.48
CA GLU A 334 8.16 -24.68 72.59
C GLU A 334 7.39 -25.62 71.60
N LYS A 335 7.84 -26.82 71.16
CA LYS A 335 9.07 -27.69 71.22
C LYS A 335 8.89 -28.83 70.14
N ASN A 336 9.79 -29.74 69.75
CA ASN A 336 11.27 -29.81 69.58
C ASN A 336 11.68 -31.27 69.20
N SER A 337 12.38 -31.55 68.07
CA SER A 337 13.06 -32.84 67.84
C SER A 337 14.23 -32.84 66.82
N ARG A 338 15.46 -33.03 67.32
CA ARG A 338 16.71 -33.65 66.76
C ARG A 338 16.90 -33.75 65.22
N GLN A 339 17.98 -33.27 64.58
CA GLN A 339 19.46 -33.33 64.80
C GLN A 339 20.21 -34.50 64.10
N GLN A 340 21.13 -34.15 63.18
CA GLN A 340 22.53 -34.61 63.03
C GLN A 340 23.12 -33.84 61.81
N GLU A 341 23.94 -32.80 61.96
CA GLU A 341 25.36 -32.70 62.40
C GLU A 341 26.41 -32.96 61.31
N TYR A 342 27.20 -31.92 60.99
CA TYR A 342 28.54 -32.03 60.38
C TYR A 342 29.39 -30.78 60.67
N VAL A 343 30.68 -30.94 60.97
CA VAL A 343 31.67 -29.87 61.29
C VAL A 343 33.04 -30.29 60.71
N PRO A 344 33.90 -29.37 60.19
CA PRO A 344 34.91 -29.73 59.19
C PRO A 344 36.37 -29.83 59.69
N THR A 345 37.24 -30.46 58.88
CA THR A 345 38.70 -30.20 58.81
C THR A 345 39.26 -30.67 57.45
N ALA A 346 40.55 -30.43 57.15
CA ALA A 346 41.08 -30.47 55.77
C ALA A 346 42.35 -31.35 55.57
N GLN A 347 42.50 -31.87 54.34
CA GLN A 347 43.67 -32.57 53.75
C GLN A 347 44.04 -33.93 54.40
N PRO A 348 44.72 -34.88 53.68
CA PRO A 348 45.60 -34.70 52.51
C PRO A 348 45.31 -35.63 51.30
N ALA A 349 46.25 -35.66 50.35
CA ALA A 349 46.41 -36.66 49.27
C ALA A 349 47.57 -37.64 49.62
N PRO A 350 47.94 -38.70 48.85
CA PRO A 350 47.50 -39.06 47.48
C PRO A 350 47.27 -40.58 47.20
N VAL A 351 47.21 -40.94 45.89
CA VAL A 351 47.52 -42.24 45.21
C VAL A 351 46.37 -43.22 44.83
N SER A 352 46.48 -43.72 43.58
CA SER A 352 45.95 -44.96 42.94
C SER A 352 44.46 -45.12 42.51
N GLU A 353 44.30 -45.25 41.17
CA GLU A 353 43.53 -46.27 40.42
C GLU A 353 42.00 -46.40 40.59
N GLU A 354 41.22 -45.70 39.74
CA GLU A 354 40.72 -46.22 38.44
C GLU A 354 39.91 -45.12 37.70
N GLU A 355 40.27 -44.77 36.46
CA GLU A 355 39.43 -43.91 35.59
C GLU A 355 39.12 -44.60 34.25
N LYS A 356 37.84 -44.50 33.82
CA LYS A 356 37.38 -44.92 32.49
C LYS A 356 37.41 -43.73 31.51
N PRO A 357 37.70 -43.96 30.23
CA PRO A 357 38.22 -42.91 29.34
C PRO A 357 37.18 -41.88 28.88
N SER A 358 37.63 -40.63 28.78
CA SER A 358 36.93 -39.49 28.20
C SER A 358 36.93 -39.51 26.65
N PRO A 359 35.98 -38.82 25.98
CA PRO A 359 35.77 -38.93 24.53
C PRO A 359 36.91 -38.30 23.71
N ARG A 360 37.34 -39.01 22.66
CA ARG A 360 38.46 -38.59 21.79
C ARG A 360 38.05 -37.53 20.77
N ARG A 361 38.77 -36.41 20.74
CA ARG A 361 38.93 -35.59 19.53
C ARG A 361 39.94 -36.25 18.59
N TYR A 362 39.70 -36.18 17.28
CA TYR A 362 40.71 -36.51 16.26
C TYR A 362 41.26 -35.23 15.63
N ASN A 363 42.41 -34.77 16.10
CA ASN A 363 43.24 -33.82 15.37
C ASN A 363 44.21 -34.61 14.48
N VAL A 364 44.10 -34.51 13.16
CA VAL A 364 45.09 -35.09 12.24
C VAL A 364 46.16 -34.04 11.92
N ALA A 365 47.29 -34.11 12.63
CA ALA A 365 48.46 -33.30 12.30
C ALA A 365 49.20 -33.92 11.10
N VAL A 366 49.29 -33.17 10.00
CA VAL A 366 50.01 -33.60 8.80
C VAL A 366 51.52 -33.63 9.10
N LYS A 367 52.18 -34.75 8.79
CA LYS A 367 53.63 -34.80 8.56
C LYS A 367 53.87 -35.07 7.07
N PRO A 368 54.84 -34.38 6.43
CA PRO A 368 55.10 -34.57 5.02
C PRO A 368 55.78 -35.91 4.75
N MET A 369 55.38 -36.59 3.67
CA MET A 369 56.25 -37.53 2.97
C MET A 369 56.95 -36.78 1.84
N SER A 370 58.23 -37.09 1.64
CA SER A 370 59.07 -36.50 0.60
C SER A 370 58.64 -36.97 -0.79
N ALA A 371 58.61 -36.07 -1.76
CA ALA A 371 58.64 -36.45 -3.16
C ALA A 371 60.03 -37.01 -3.50
N ASP A 372 60.08 -38.14 -4.21
CA ASP A 372 61.01 -38.34 -5.31
C ASP A 372 60.65 -39.58 -6.16
N THR A 373 61.21 -39.64 -7.38
CA THR A 373 61.09 -40.75 -8.36
C THR A 373 59.68 -41.10 -8.86
N TYR A 374 59.26 -40.46 -9.95
CA TYR A 374 59.09 -41.16 -11.23
C TYR A 374 59.15 -40.13 -12.39
N THR A 375 60.23 -40.18 -13.18
CA THR A 375 60.38 -39.36 -14.39
C THR A 375 59.85 -40.11 -15.62
N ALA A 376 59.35 -39.37 -16.60
CA ALA A 376 58.74 -39.96 -17.79
C ALA A 376 59.77 -40.32 -18.86
N SER A 377 59.71 -41.56 -19.37
CA SER A 377 60.09 -41.90 -20.74
C SER A 377 59.39 -43.18 -21.18
N ASP A 378 58.37 -43.08 -22.04
CA ASP A 378 58.51 -43.46 -23.44
C ASP A 378 57.21 -43.22 -24.22
N ARG A 379 57.34 -42.93 -25.52
CA ARG A 379 56.22 -42.62 -26.42
C ARG A 379 55.98 -43.81 -27.36
N ILE A 380 54.74 -44.28 -27.43
CA ILE A 380 54.21 -44.92 -28.65
C ILE A 380 52.91 -44.19 -29.00
N ALA A 381 52.84 -43.68 -30.23
CA ALA A 381 51.70 -42.89 -30.73
C ALA A 381 50.62 -43.81 -31.34
N PRO A 382 49.33 -43.41 -31.30
CA PRO A 382 48.28 -44.13 -32.02
C PRO A 382 48.46 -44.01 -33.55
N PRO A 383 48.11 -45.04 -34.33
CA PRO A 383 48.12 -44.96 -35.78
C PRO A 383 47.02 -44.03 -36.30
N ALA A 384 47.34 -43.22 -37.31
CA ALA A 384 46.42 -42.24 -37.88
C ALA A 384 45.32 -42.89 -38.72
N VAL A 385 44.06 -42.50 -38.48
CA VAL A 385 42.94 -42.75 -39.40
C VAL A 385 43.07 -41.77 -40.57
N LYS A 386 42.99 -42.27 -41.81
CA LYS A 386 42.80 -41.43 -42.99
C LYS A 386 41.32 -41.36 -43.35
N GLU A 387 40.88 -40.18 -43.74
CA GLU A 387 39.53 -39.91 -44.21
C GLU A 387 39.25 -40.68 -45.52
N ALA A 388 38.02 -41.18 -45.66
CA ALA A 388 37.48 -41.68 -46.91
C ALA A 388 36.17 -40.92 -47.16
N VAL A 389 36.15 -40.11 -48.22
CA VAL A 389 34.97 -39.34 -48.62
C VAL A 389 33.95 -40.29 -49.25
N ALA A 390 32.68 -40.16 -48.88
CA ALA A 390 31.56 -40.83 -49.52
C ALA A 390 30.56 -39.76 -49.99
N GLN A 391 30.09 -39.89 -51.23
CA GLN A 391 29.15 -38.95 -51.86
C GLN A 391 28.08 -39.73 -52.64
N GLU A 392 26.82 -39.40 -52.36
CA GLU A 392 25.60 -39.60 -53.15
C GLU A 392 25.04 -41.01 -53.49
N ASP A 393 23.70 -41.02 -53.53
CA ASP A 393 22.75 -41.84 -54.29
C ASP A 393 22.54 -43.36 -54.10
N GLY A 394 21.26 -43.74 -54.26
CA GLY A 394 20.84 -45.03 -54.82
C GLY A 394 20.14 -46.01 -53.89
N GLY A 395 18.82 -45.86 -53.70
CA GLY A 395 18.00 -46.84 -52.94
C GLY A 395 17.59 -48.09 -53.74
N ALA A 396 17.12 -49.12 -53.04
CA ALA A 396 16.32 -50.22 -53.59
C ALA A 396 15.46 -50.90 -52.49
N GLU A 397 14.34 -51.48 -52.89
CA GLU A 397 13.24 -51.92 -52.02
C GLU A 397 13.36 -53.37 -51.50
N THR A 398 12.68 -53.68 -50.39
CA THR A 398 12.34 -55.06 -49.96
C THR A 398 11.18 -55.63 -50.79
N PRO A 399 11.08 -56.96 -51.03
CA PRO A 399 9.90 -57.65 -50.49
C PRO A 399 9.99 -59.18 -50.16
N TYR A 400 9.29 -59.56 -49.08
CA TYR A 400 8.38 -60.73 -48.86
C TYR A 400 8.58 -62.12 -49.50
N ALA A 401 8.52 -63.17 -48.64
CA ALA A 401 7.63 -64.36 -48.72
C ALA A 401 7.77 -65.21 -47.42
N GLU A 402 6.84 -65.20 -46.46
CA GLU A 402 5.57 -65.98 -46.34
C GLU A 402 5.69 -67.48 -45.99
N LYS A 403 5.37 -67.78 -44.72
CA LYS A 403 4.69 -68.96 -44.12
C LYS A 403 4.98 -70.40 -44.62
N GLY A 404 5.40 -71.25 -43.67
CA GLY A 404 5.15 -72.69 -43.65
C GLY A 404 5.23 -73.23 -42.22
N GLU A 405 4.24 -74.03 -41.78
CA GLU A 405 4.23 -74.62 -40.43
C GLU A 405 5.17 -75.82 -40.34
N LEU A 406 5.91 -75.95 -39.22
CA LEU A 406 6.77 -77.10 -38.93
C LEU A 406 6.62 -77.54 -37.47
N LYS A 407 5.89 -78.65 -37.28
CA LYS A 407 6.04 -79.50 -36.09
C LYS A 407 7.20 -80.47 -36.32
N ASP A 408 7.78 -80.92 -35.21
CA ASP A 408 8.57 -82.15 -35.05
C ASP A 408 9.72 -82.38 -36.04
N LEU A 409 10.92 -81.85 -35.73
CA LEU A 409 12.19 -82.49 -36.14
C LEU A 409 13.45 -81.98 -35.38
N CYS A 410 13.50 -82.17 -34.06
CA CYS A 410 14.76 -82.09 -33.31
C CYS A 410 15.61 -83.38 -33.48
N ASN A 411 16.15 -83.60 -34.67
CA ASN A 411 17.25 -84.57 -34.91
C ASN A 411 17.91 -84.32 -36.28
N GLY A 412 19.20 -83.98 -36.30
CA GLY A 412 20.02 -83.95 -37.52
C GLY A 412 20.52 -82.57 -37.99
N VAL A 413 21.64 -82.13 -37.38
CA VAL A 413 22.77 -81.41 -37.98
C VAL A 413 22.56 -80.69 -39.32
N MET A 414 22.78 -79.36 -39.35
CA MET A 414 23.74 -78.76 -40.30
C MET A 414 24.20 -77.34 -39.92
N ASN A 415 25.45 -77.03 -40.31
CA ASN A 415 26.04 -75.70 -40.51
C ASN A 415 26.05 -74.67 -39.34
N GLY A 416 27.22 -74.53 -38.71
CA GLY A 416 27.86 -73.20 -38.62
C GLY A 416 28.40 -72.75 -37.27
N CYS A 417 27.70 -73.01 -36.16
CA CYS A 417 28.10 -72.50 -34.84
C CYS A 417 29.01 -73.50 -34.09
N PRO A 418 30.32 -73.21 -33.89
CA PRO A 418 31.26 -74.16 -33.29
C PRO A 418 31.01 -74.41 -31.79
N TYR A 419 30.19 -73.58 -31.12
CA TYR A 419 29.93 -73.67 -29.68
C TYR A 419 28.97 -74.80 -29.27
N ILE A 420 28.10 -75.26 -30.18
CA ILE A 420 27.05 -76.25 -29.86
C ILE A 420 27.66 -77.60 -29.44
N ALA A 421 28.83 -77.97 -29.99
CA ALA A 421 29.51 -79.23 -29.70
C ALA A 421 30.31 -79.26 -28.37
N MET A 422 30.27 -78.18 -27.57
CA MET A 422 31.08 -78.04 -26.35
C MET A 422 30.28 -77.68 -25.09
N GLY A 423 28.97 -77.44 -25.19
CA GLY A 423 28.11 -77.22 -24.02
C GLY A 423 27.93 -78.52 -23.22
N LYS A 424 28.16 -78.49 -21.91
CA LYS A 424 27.98 -79.66 -21.02
C LYS A 424 26.51 -79.92 -20.67
N MET A 425 25.67 -78.89 -20.78
CA MET A 425 24.25 -78.94 -20.43
C MET A 425 23.51 -77.91 -21.30
N SER A 426 22.34 -78.29 -21.81
CA SER A 426 21.37 -77.38 -22.42
C SER A 426 20.28 -77.03 -21.40
N ILE A 427 19.89 -75.75 -21.35
CA ILE A 427 18.96 -75.21 -20.36
C ILE A 427 17.86 -74.47 -21.12
N CYS A 428 16.72 -75.14 -21.33
CA CYS A 428 15.55 -74.54 -21.94
C CYS A 428 14.63 -73.97 -20.86
N VAL A 429 14.45 -72.65 -20.85
CA VAL A 429 13.51 -71.91 -19.99
C VAL A 429 12.13 -71.89 -20.63
N SER A 430 12.08 -71.84 -21.96
CA SER A 430 10.86 -72.03 -22.77
C SER A 430 11.21 -72.74 -24.08
N PRO A 431 10.22 -73.13 -24.92
CA PRO A 431 10.47 -73.67 -26.26
C PRO A 431 11.24 -72.73 -27.20
N GLU A 432 11.21 -71.43 -26.91
CA GLU A 432 11.85 -70.36 -27.71
C GLU A 432 13.15 -69.84 -27.05
N GLU A 433 13.43 -70.25 -25.81
CA GLU A 433 14.52 -69.71 -25.01
C GLU A 433 15.33 -70.83 -24.35
N CYS A 434 16.37 -71.28 -25.05
CA CYS A 434 17.37 -72.21 -24.52
C CYS A 434 18.78 -71.63 -24.54
N TYR A 435 19.57 -72.03 -23.54
CA TYR A 435 20.96 -71.64 -23.33
C TYR A 435 21.89 -72.87 -23.28
N TYR A 436 23.16 -72.67 -23.59
CA TYR A 436 24.22 -73.68 -23.45
C TYR A 436 25.13 -73.32 -22.26
N TYR A 437 25.37 -74.27 -21.36
CA TYR A 437 26.23 -74.08 -20.18
C TYR A 437 27.61 -74.76 -20.34
N PHE A 438 28.64 -74.03 -19.91
CA PHE A 438 30.05 -74.40 -19.97
C PHE A 438 30.69 -74.15 -18.59
N GLY A 439 30.82 -75.19 -17.77
CA GLY A 439 31.38 -75.08 -16.40
C GLY A 439 31.49 -76.43 -15.68
N SER A 440 31.32 -76.45 -14.37
CA SER A 440 31.19 -77.69 -13.56
C SER A 440 29.72 -78.07 -13.41
N VAL A 441 29.44 -79.38 -13.42
CA VAL A 441 28.11 -79.93 -13.18
C VAL A 441 28.27 -81.07 -12.20
N GLU A 442 27.63 -80.97 -11.05
CA GLU A 442 27.67 -81.96 -9.96
C GLU A 442 26.23 -82.37 -9.63
N ASP A 443 25.97 -83.67 -9.53
CA ASP A 443 24.63 -84.28 -9.40
C ASP A 443 23.55 -83.76 -10.39
N GLY A 444 23.98 -83.25 -11.55
CA GLY A 444 23.12 -82.71 -12.61
C GLY A 444 22.80 -81.21 -12.49
N LEU A 445 23.33 -80.54 -11.46
CA LEU A 445 23.16 -79.10 -11.20
C LEU A 445 24.42 -78.32 -11.60
N ARG A 446 24.28 -77.06 -12.06
CA ARG A 446 25.45 -76.18 -12.28
C ARG A 446 26.12 -75.85 -10.95
N GLU A 447 27.45 -75.96 -10.92
CA GLU A 447 28.25 -75.83 -9.71
C GLU A 447 29.60 -75.15 -10.02
N GLY A 448 30.18 -74.42 -9.07
CA GLY A 448 31.44 -73.69 -9.26
C GLY A 448 31.36 -72.61 -10.34
N ARG A 449 32.47 -72.34 -11.06
CA ARG A 449 32.50 -71.29 -12.11
C ARG A 449 32.01 -71.84 -13.46
N GLY A 450 31.16 -71.08 -14.14
CA GLY A 450 30.73 -71.40 -15.50
C GLY A 450 30.13 -70.25 -16.28
N ARG A 451 30.09 -70.43 -17.61
CA ARG A 451 29.50 -69.51 -18.60
C ARG A 451 28.21 -70.13 -19.15
N THR A 452 27.14 -69.34 -19.18
CA THR A 452 25.87 -69.65 -19.85
C THR A 452 25.76 -68.77 -21.09
N ALA A 453 25.66 -69.36 -22.27
CA ALA A 453 25.57 -68.67 -23.56
C ALA A 453 24.21 -68.87 -24.23
N MET A 454 23.79 -67.89 -25.03
CA MET A 454 22.59 -67.90 -25.86
C MET A 454 22.84 -68.72 -27.15
N MET A 455 21.78 -69.00 -27.93
CA MET A 455 21.90 -69.77 -29.17
C MET A 455 22.81 -69.11 -30.24
N ASP A 456 22.92 -67.79 -30.23
CA ASP A 456 23.81 -67.00 -31.11
C ASP A 456 25.28 -67.00 -30.67
N GLY A 457 25.61 -67.63 -29.52
CA GLY A 457 26.95 -67.67 -28.93
C GLY A 457 27.26 -66.51 -27.96
N GLY A 458 26.37 -65.52 -27.83
CA GLY A 458 26.48 -64.42 -26.88
C GLY A 458 26.45 -64.92 -25.42
N THR A 459 27.24 -64.30 -24.54
CA THR A 459 27.17 -64.61 -23.10
C THR A 459 25.85 -64.10 -22.53
N ALA A 460 25.11 -64.95 -21.80
CA ALA A 460 24.00 -64.51 -20.94
C ALA A 460 24.48 -64.29 -19.50
N PHE A 461 25.28 -65.22 -18.96
CA PHE A 461 25.91 -65.11 -17.65
C PHE A 461 27.30 -65.74 -17.65
N GLU A 462 28.22 -65.21 -16.85
CA GLU A 462 29.52 -65.81 -16.58
C GLU A 462 29.95 -65.49 -15.14
N GLY A 463 30.08 -66.52 -14.29
CA GLY A 463 30.29 -66.33 -12.85
C GLY A 463 30.20 -67.61 -12.05
N GLY A 464 30.01 -67.46 -10.74
CA GLY A 464 29.75 -68.57 -9.81
C GLY A 464 28.33 -69.13 -9.89
N TYR A 465 28.24 -70.43 -9.63
CA TYR A 465 27.03 -71.20 -9.44
C TYR A 465 27.17 -72.05 -8.18
N LEU A 466 26.08 -72.21 -7.44
CA LEU A 466 25.91 -73.16 -6.34
C LEU A 466 24.55 -73.81 -6.48
N HIS A 467 24.52 -75.14 -6.65
CA HIS A 467 23.30 -75.95 -6.74
C HIS A 467 22.28 -75.39 -7.77
N ASP A 468 22.78 -75.13 -8.98
CA ASP A 468 22.09 -74.53 -10.13
C ASP A 468 21.72 -73.03 -10.04
N GLN A 469 21.97 -72.39 -8.89
CA GLN A 469 21.68 -70.98 -8.65
C GLN A 469 22.92 -70.11 -8.85
N ARG A 470 22.79 -68.91 -9.44
CA ARG A 470 23.89 -67.93 -9.48
C ARG A 470 24.23 -67.50 -8.05
N ASP A 471 25.48 -67.70 -7.65
CA ASP A 471 25.98 -67.40 -6.30
C ASP A 471 27.46 -66.99 -6.35
N GLY A 472 27.86 -66.07 -5.46
CA GLY A 472 29.16 -65.40 -5.54
C GLY A 472 29.28 -64.44 -6.73
N PHE A 473 30.51 -64.02 -7.05
CA PHE A 473 30.73 -63.02 -8.10
C PHE A 473 30.37 -63.52 -9.50
N GLY A 474 29.66 -62.70 -10.27
CA GLY A 474 29.27 -63.02 -11.66
C GLY A 474 28.77 -61.83 -12.48
N THR A 475 28.89 -61.99 -13.80
CA THR A 475 28.56 -61.00 -14.81
C THR A 475 27.35 -61.47 -15.62
N TYR A 476 26.30 -60.65 -15.69
CA TYR A 476 25.07 -60.91 -16.45
C TYR A 476 24.89 -59.89 -17.57
N TYR A 477 24.40 -60.36 -18.72
CA TYR A 477 24.27 -59.59 -19.95
C TYR A 477 22.83 -59.64 -20.47
N TYR A 478 22.40 -58.56 -21.12
CA TYR A 478 21.15 -58.52 -21.87
C TYR A 478 21.24 -59.34 -23.17
N LYS A 479 20.08 -59.73 -23.72
CA LYS A 479 19.97 -60.36 -25.07
C LYS A 479 20.60 -59.55 -26.22
N SER A 480 20.95 -58.29 -26.00
CA SER A 480 21.68 -57.43 -26.95
C SER A 480 23.21 -57.48 -26.79
N GLY A 481 23.75 -58.41 -25.99
CA GLY A 481 25.17 -58.52 -25.65
C GLY A 481 25.69 -57.40 -24.72
N LYS A 482 24.87 -56.39 -24.41
CA LYS A 482 25.21 -55.32 -23.47
C LYS A 482 25.29 -55.87 -22.04
N LEU A 483 26.29 -55.42 -21.28
CA LEU A 483 26.39 -55.69 -19.85
C LEU A 483 25.12 -55.20 -19.12
N CYS A 484 24.58 -56.03 -18.23
CA CYS A 484 23.43 -55.71 -17.38
C CYS A 484 23.84 -55.58 -15.91
N TYR A 485 24.70 -56.46 -15.42
CA TYR A 485 25.21 -56.44 -14.04
C TYR A 485 26.58 -57.13 -13.94
N ALA A 486 27.47 -56.60 -13.09
CA ALA A 486 28.67 -57.28 -12.64
C ALA A 486 28.83 -57.05 -11.13
N GLY A 487 28.90 -58.12 -10.34
CA GLY A 487 28.92 -58.05 -8.89
C GLY A 487 28.58 -59.38 -8.23
N ASP A 488 28.28 -59.34 -6.94
CA ASP A 488 27.91 -60.55 -6.19
C ASP A 488 26.47 -60.98 -6.47
N TRP A 489 26.25 -62.29 -6.44
CA TRP A 489 24.96 -62.96 -6.55
C TRP A 489 24.73 -63.82 -5.32
N LYS A 490 23.46 -64.00 -4.97
CA LYS A 490 23.02 -65.02 -4.02
C LYS A 490 21.64 -65.51 -4.40
N GLU A 491 21.42 -66.83 -4.39
CA GLU A 491 20.10 -67.43 -4.69
C GLU A 491 19.50 -66.94 -6.03
N ASN A 492 20.29 -66.89 -7.10
CA ASN A 492 19.95 -66.29 -8.41
C ASN A 492 19.70 -64.76 -8.43
N ARG A 493 19.70 -64.06 -7.30
CA ARG A 493 19.40 -62.61 -7.16
C ARG A 493 20.67 -61.78 -7.00
N ARG A 494 20.65 -60.50 -7.38
CA ARG A 494 21.77 -59.58 -7.09
C ARG A 494 21.90 -59.38 -5.58
N ASN A 495 23.12 -59.45 -5.08
CA ASN A 495 23.45 -59.30 -3.66
C ASN A 495 24.83 -58.61 -3.49
N GLY A 496 25.33 -58.48 -2.26
CA GLY A 496 26.68 -57.98 -1.98
C GLY A 496 26.98 -56.64 -2.64
N MET A 497 28.15 -56.51 -3.28
CA MET A 497 28.55 -55.31 -4.02
C MET A 497 28.44 -55.54 -5.54
N GLY A 498 27.92 -54.56 -6.28
CA GLY A 498 27.79 -54.71 -7.73
C GLY A 498 27.42 -53.45 -8.50
N VAL A 499 27.74 -53.48 -9.79
CA VAL A 499 27.42 -52.43 -10.77
C VAL A 499 26.36 -52.94 -11.75
N SER A 500 25.22 -52.27 -11.84
CA SER A 500 24.19 -52.52 -12.86
C SER A 500 24.19 -51.44 -13.93
N PHE A 501 23.76 -51.79 -15.14
CA PHE A 501 23.59 -50.87 -16.27
C PHE A 501 22.19 -51.06 -16.84
N LYS A 502 21.42 -49.97 -17.02
CA LYS A 502 20.04 -50.02 -17.54
C LYS A 502 20.04 -49.94 -19.07
N ALA A 503 19.53 -50.98 -19.75
CA ALA A 503 19.54 -51.09 -21.22
C ALA A 503 18.93 -49.89 -21.96
N SER A 504 17.91 -49.25 -21.40
CA SER A 504 17.07 -48.25 -22.09
C SER A 504 17.74 -46.88 -22.27
N ASN A 505 18.57 -46.45 -21.31
CA ASN A 505 19.20 -45.12 -21.28
C ASN A 505 20.71 -45.17 -20.96
N GLY A 506 21.26 -46.34 -20.62
CA GLY A 506 22.66 -46.50 -20.23
C GLY A 506 23.03 -45.94 -18.85
N SER A 507 22.05 -45.55 -18.01
CA SER A 507 22.35 -45.18 -16.62
C SER A 507 22.86 -46.38 -15.84
N CYS A 508 23.88 -46.20 -15.00
CA CYS A 508 24.41 -47.25 -14.14
C CYS A 508 24.27 -46.92 -12.65
N TYR A 509 24.13 -47.96 -11.83
CA TYR A 509 24.21 -47.88 -10.38
C TYR A 509 25.38 -48.74 -9.90
N ALA A 510 26.23 -48.20 -9.03
CA ALA A 510 27.29 -48.92 -8.34
C ALA A 510 27.10 -48.80 -6.83
N GLY A 511 27.01 -49.91 -6.10
CA GLY A 511 26.75 -49.91 -4.66
C GLY A 511 26.41 -51.30 -4.13
N PHE A 512 25.73 -51.36 -2.99
CA PHE A 512 25.29 -52.62 -2.40
C PHE A 512 23.89 -53.04 -2.87
N TRP A 513 23.67 -54.35 -2.91
CA TRP A 513 22.43 -54.98 -3.33
C TRP A 513 21.96 -55.98 -2.27
N ASN A 514 20.66 -56.02 -2.02
CA ASN A 514 20.02 -57.07 -1.24
C ASN A 514 18.75 -57.53 -1.97
N GLN A 515 18.70 -58.81 -2.33
CA GLN A 515 17.57 -59.44 -3.00
C GLN A 515 17.07 -58.62 -4.22
N ASP A 516 17.97 -58.32 -5.15
CA ASP A 516 17.72 -57.50 -6.35
C ASP A 516 17.40 -56.00 -6.13
N SER A 517 17.33 -55.54 -4.88
CA SER A 517 17.08 -54.13 -4.52
C SER A 517 18.38 -53.39 -4.13
N PRO A 518 18.63 -52.17 -4.63
CA PRO A 518 19.72 -51.31 -4.16
C PRO A 518 19.55 -50.94 -2.67
N VAL A 519 20.62 -51.06 -1.88
CA VAL A 519 20.65 -50.76 -0.44
C VAL A 519 21.97 -50.12 -0.02
N GLY A 520 21.98 -49.45 1.14
CA GLY A 520 23.21 -48.91 1.74
C GLY A 520 23.90 -47.86 0.86
N PRO A 521 25.21 -47.63 1.02
CA PRO A 521 25.96 -46.68 0.20
C PRO A 521 26.01 -47.07 -1.28
N GLY A 522 25.69 -46.13 -2.16
CA GLY A 522 25.81 -46.31 -3.61
C GLY A 522 25.79 -45.00 -4.40
N ALA A 523 26.10 -45.11 -5.69
CA ALA A 523 26.08 -44.02 -6.65
C ALA A 523 25.28 -44.39 -7.90
N LEU A 524 24.35 -43.53 -8.29
CA LEU A 524 23.58 -43.57 -9.52
C LEU A 524 24.13 -42.53 -10.51
N LEU A 525 24.44 -42.99 -11.71
CA LEU A 525 25.09 -42.24 -12.79
C LEU A 525 24.23 -42.28 -14.06
N SER A 526 24.05 -41.13 -14.70
CA SER A 526 23.48 -40.99 -16.04
C SER A 526 24.60 -40.97 -17.08
N LYS A 527 24.37 -41.64 -18.21
CA LYS A 527 25.27 -41.60 -19.38
C LYS A 527 25.49 -40.17 -19.89
N GLU A 528 24.49 -39.30 -19.75
CA GLU A 528 24.48 -37.94 -20.31
C GLU A 528 24.76 -36.87 -19.25
N LYS A 529 24.19 -37.02 -18.05
CA LYS A 529 24.24 -36.00 -16.98
C LYS A 529 25.32 -36.27 -15.92
N GLY A 530 26.10 -37.36 -16.03
CA GLY A 530 27.11 -37.73 -15.04
C GLY A 530 26.47 -38.19 -13.73
N LEU A 531 26.90 -37.64 -12.59
CA LEU A 531 26.33 -37.97 -11.28
C LEU A 531 24.83 -37.60 -11.22
N VAL A 532 23.97 -38.54 -10.80
CA VAL A 532 22.56 -38.27 -10.50
C VAL A 532 22.36 -38.23 -8.98
N TYR A 533 22.91 -39.21 -8.26
CA TYR A 533 22.89 -39.24 -6.80
C TYR A 533 24.02 -40.12 -6.26
N ALA A 534 24.66 -39.72 -5.16
CA ALA A 534 25.53 -40.57 -4.35
C ALA A 534 25.14 -40.43 -2.87
N GLY A 535 24.91 -41.54 -2.18
CA GLY A 535 24.39 -41.54 -0.82
C GLY A 535 23.83 -42.89 -0.42
N TYR A 536 22.87 -42.90 0.52
CA TYR A 536 22.25 -44.12 1.00
C TYR A 536 20.99 -44.51 0.21
N PHE A 537 20.78 -45.83 0.12
CA PHE A 537 19.62 -46.45 -0.51
C PHE A 537 18.91 -47.38 0.47
N GLU A 538 17.59 -47.41 0.38
CA GLU A 538 16.68 -48.19 1.23
C GLU A 538 15.52 -48.62 0.35
N ASP A 539 15.32 -49.94 0.20
CA ASP A 539 14.38 -50.56 -0.74
C ASP A 539 14.43 -49.95 -2.16
N GLY A 540 15.65 -49.73 -2.67
CA GLY A 540 15.92 -49.15 -3.99
C GLY A 540 15.70 -47.64 -4.11
N LYS A 541 15.10 -47.01 -3.09
CA LYS A 541 14.82 -45.57 -3.04
C LYS A 541 15.94 -44.83 -2.31
N ARG A 542 16.14 -43.56 -2.65
CA ARG A 542 17.17 -42.69 -2.01
C ARG A 542 16.73 -42.39 -0.57
N SER A 543 17.61 -42.57 0.40
CA SER A 543 17.30 -42.39 1.84
C SER A 543 18.52 -41.82 2.58
N GLY A 544 18.31 -41.25 3.77
CA GLY A 544 19.38 -40.71 4.60
C GLY A 544 20.21 -39.61 3.92
N ALA A 545 21.52 -39.56 4.22
CA ALA A 545 22.43 -38.55 3.70
C ALA A 545 22.95 -38.86 2.28
N GLY A 546 23.22 -37.81 1.50
CA GLY A 546 23.81 -37.93 0.15
C GLY A 546 24.03 -36.60 -0.57
N VAL A 547 24.25 -36.69 -1.88
CA VAL A 547 24.43 -35.59 -2.84
C VAL A 547 23.69 -35.91 -4.14
N SER A 548 22.93 -34.97 -4.72
CA SER A 548 22.42 -35.07 -6.10
C SER A 548 22.83 -33.86 -6.94
N PHE A 549 23.08 -34.08 -8.23
CA PHE A 549 23.14 -33.00 -9.21
C PHE A 549 21.72 -32.62 -9.64
N GLN A 550 21.45 -31.32 -9.71
CA GLN A 550 20.19 -30.72 -10.11
C GLN A 550 20.39 -30.14 -11.53
N PRO A 551 19.95 -30.82 -12.60
CA PRO A 551 20.26 -30.40 -13.96
C PRO A 551 19.66 -29.05 -14.40
N GLU A 552 18.63 -28.58 -13.69
CA GLU A 552 17.77 -27.46 -14.07
C GLU A 552 18.43 -26.11 -13.77
N ASP A 553 19.09 -26.00 -12.61
CA ASP A 553 19.91 -24.84 -12.20
C ASP A 553 21.42 -25.13 -12.27
N ARG A 554 21.80 -26.38 -12.55
CA ARG A 554 23.17 -26.93 -12.54
C ARG A 554 23.84 -26.95 -11.16
N SER A 555 23.06 -26.95 -10.08
CA SER A 555 23.56 -27.03 -8.71
C SER A 555 23.83 -28.46 -8.22
N LEU A 556 24.52 -28.57 -7.10
CA LEU A 556 24.62 -29.78 -6.29
C LEU A 556 23.82 -29.60 -5.00
N PHE A 557 22.81 -30.44 -4.79
CA PHE A 557 22.09 -30.55 -3.53
C PHE A 557 22.78 -31.55 -2.60
N ILE A 558 23.08 -31.13 -1.37
CA ILE A 558 23.71 -31.92 -0.30
C ILE A 558 22.78 -31.88 0.90
N GLY A 559 22.22 -33.02 1.34
CA GLY A 559 21.16 -32.97 2.36
C GLY A 559 20.66 -34.33 2.85
N GLN A 560 19.36 -34.42 3.13
CA GLN A 560 18.66 -35.64 3.54
C GLN A 560 17.59 -36.04 2.51
N TRP A 561 17.42 -37.35 2.33
CA TRP A 561 16.38 -37.96 1.51
C TRP A 561 15.50 -38.88 2.35
N ARG A 562 14.25 -39.01 1.95
CA ARG A 562 13.32 -40.01 2.46
C ARG A 562 12.46 -40.52 1.32
N ASN A 563 12.41 -41.84 1.14
CA ASN A 563 11.62 -42.52 0.10
C ASN A 563 11.85 -41.98 -1.33
N GLY A 564 13.09 -41.56 -1.63
CA GLY A 564 13.47 -40.98 -2.93
C GLY A 564 13.51 -39.44 -2.98
N VAL A 565 12.87 -38.75 -2.03
CA VAL A 565 12.59 -37.31 -2.09
C VAL A 565 13.43 -36.52 -1.09
N GLN A 566 13.92 -35.32 -1.48
CA GLN A 566 14.67 -34.43 -0.61
C GLN A 566 13.78 -33.87 0.51
N GLN A 567 14.24 -33.93 1.77
CA GLN A 567 13.51 -33.49 2.97
C GLN A 567 14.46 -32.93 4.05
N LEU A 568 13.88 -32.43 5.14
CA LEU A 568 14.56 -31.95 6.35
C LEU A 568 15.52 -30.78 6.06
N LYS A 569 16.84 -30.98 6.13
CA LYS A 569 17.84 -29.94 5.91
C LYS A 569 18.69 -30.28 4.69
N GLY A 570 18.99 -29.26 3.89
CA GLY A 570 19.85 -29.37 2.73
C GLY A 570 20.54 -28.06 2.37
N THR A 571 21.58 -28.20 1.55
CA THR A 571 22.44 -27.15 1.03
C THR A 571 22.47 -27.26 -0.49
N LEU A 572 22.33 -26.15 -1.19
CA LEU A 572 22.59 -26.06 -2.63
C LEU A 572 23.90 -25.29 -2.85
N VAL A 573 24.79 -25.83 -3.67
CA VAL A 573 26.00 -25.15 -4.16
C VAL A 573 26.03 -25.17 -5.68
N ASP A 574 26.69 -24.20 -6.32
CA ASP A 574 26.87 -24.18 -7.77
C ASP A 574 27.99 -25.14 -8.26
N GLN A 575 28.41 -24.99 -9.51
CA GLN A 575 29.46 -25.81 -10.13
C GLN A 575 30.88 -25.49 -9.61
N ASP A 576 31.10 -24.28 -9.10
CA ASP A 576 32.37 -23.81 -8.53
C ASP A 576 32.44 -24.04 -7.00
N GLY A 577 31.32 -24.42 -6.39
CA GLY A 577 31.18 -24.67 -4.95
C GLY A 577 30.66 -23.48 -4.16
N THR A 578 30.23 -22.41 -4.82
CA THR A 578 29.60 -21.25 -4.19
C THR A 578 28.30 -21.68 -3.51
N LEU A 579 28.09 -21.25 -2.27
CA LEU A 579 26.86 -21.52 -1.54
C LEU A 579 25.69 -20.73 -2.17
N LEU A 580 24.64 -21.43 -2.61
CA LEU A 580 23.43 -20.82 -3.16
C LEU A 580 22.30 -20.77 -2.12
N TYR A 581 22.13 -21.85 -1.35
CA TYR A 581 21.10 -21.98 -0.33
C TYR A 581 21.55 -22.91 0.80
N SER A 582 21.12 -22.61 2.03
CA SER A 582 21.21 -23.52 3.18
C SER A 582 19.96 -23.40 4.02
N GLY A 583 19.20 -24.49 4.17
CA GLY A 583 17.88 -24.41 4.81
C GLY A 583 17.05 -25.67 4.77
N GLY A 584 15.75 -25.49 5.00
CA GLY A 584 14.77 -26.56 5.04
C GLY A 584 14.27 -26.98 3.65
N PHE A 585 13.96 -28.28 3.52
CA PHE A 585 13.36 -28.85 2.32
C PHE A 585 12.16 -29.74 2.67
N ALA A 586 11.12 -29.67 1.85
CA ALA A 586 9.98 -30.57 1.87
C ALA A 586 9.59 -30.90 0.41
N ASN A 587 9.33 -32.17 0.12
CA ASN A 587 8.86 -32.63 -1.20
C ASN A 587 9.72 -32.15 -2.40
N GLY A 588 11.05 -32.03 -2.23
CA GLY A 588 11.94 -31.53 -3.29
C GLY A 588 11.98 -30.00 -3.46
N LYS A 589 11.36 -29.24 -2.54
CA LYS A 589 11.28 -27.77 -2.59
C LYS A 589 11.79 -27.14 -1.29
N ARG A 590 12.37 -25.94 -1.40
CA ARG A 590 12.79 -25.10 -0.27
C ARG A 590 11.54 -24.74 0.56
N SER A 591 11.58 -25.04 1.86
CA SER A 591 10.42 -24.96 2.76
C SER A 591 10.85 -24.87 4.23
N GLY A 592 10.11 -24.14 5.06
CA GLY A 592 10.51 -23.87 6.45
C GLY A 592 11.55 -22.75 6.51
N THR A 593 12.53 -22.80 7.40
CA THR A 593 13.56 -21.73 7.52
C THR A 593 14.78 -21.98 6.65
N GLY A 594 15.32 -20.94 6.01
CA GLY A 594 16.57 -21.05 5.25
C GLY A 594 17.13 -19.71 4.76
N THR A 595 18.40 -19.75 4.37
CA THR A 595 19.19 -18.62 3.87
C THR A 595 19.59 -18.87 2.42
N GLU A 596 19.32 -17.89 1.56
CA GLU A 596 19.72 -17.82 0.16
C GLU A 596 20.80 -16.75 -0.03
N TYR A 597 21.69 -16.98 -0.98
CA TYR A 597 22.89 -16.19 -1.19
C TYR A 597 22.93 -15.60 -2.61
N ASP A 598 23.77 -14.59 -2.82
CA ASP A 598 24.08 -14.04 -4.13
C ASP A 598 25.30 -14.77 -4.76
N PRO A 599 25.63 -14.53 -6.05
CA PRO A 599 26.81 -15.12 -6.69
C PRO A 599 28.16 -14.69 -6.09
N ASN A 600 28.19 -13.73 -5.15
CA ASN A 600 29.38 -13.31 -4.42
C ASN A 600 29.49 -14.01 -3.04
N GLY A 601 28.54 -14.89 -2.69
CA GLY A 601 28.46 -15.55 -1.38
C GLY A 601 27.93 -14.67 -0.25
N GLN A 602 27.39 -13.48 -0.55
CA GLN A 602 26.70 -12.63 0.41
C GLN A 602 25.27 -13.16 0.64
N VAL A 603 24.70 -12.92 1.83
CA VAL A 603 23.30 -13.30 2.10
C VAL A 603 22.37 -12.42 1.28
N ARG A 604 21.57 -13.01 0.40
CA ARG A 604 20.48 -12.34 -0.33
C ARG A 604 19.20 -12.36 0.48
N TYR A 605 18.83 -13.49 1.07
CA TYR A 605 17.63 -13.61 1.90
C TYR A 605 17.86 -14.56 3.08
N THR A 606 17.27 -14.27 4.23
CA THR A 606 17.15 -15.26 5.32
C THR A 606 15.78 -15.15 5.98
N GLY A 607 15.07 -16.27 6.12
CA GLY A 607 13.68 -16.25 6.58
C GLY A 607 12.93 -17.55 6.32
N LYS A 608 11.60 -17.42 6.24
CA LYS A 608 10.66 -18.52 6.00
C LYS A 608 10.40 -18.72 4.48
N TRP A 609 10.20 -19.98 4.13
CA TRP A 609 10.06 -20.48 2.76
C TRP A 609 8.85 -21.40 2.65
N ALA A 610 8.19 -21.37 1.50
CA ALA A 610 7.24 -22.38 1.07
C ALA A 610 7.31 -22.56 -0.44
N GLU A 611 7.25 -23.80 -0.92
CA GLU A 611 7.14 -24.15 -2.35
C GLU A 611 8.17 -23.43 -3.26
N ASN A 612 9.45 -23.37 -2.83
CA ASN A 612 10.57 -22.66 -3.48
C ASN A 612 10.56 -21.12 -3.45
N ALA A 613 9.59 -20.47 -2.79
CA ALA A 613 9.50 -19.01 -2.67
C ALA A 613 9.64 -18.50 -1.22
N TRP A 614 10.07 -17.25 -1.05
CA TRP A 614 10.03 -16.53 0.24
C TRP A 614 8.57 -16.39 0.71
N ASN A 615 8.27 -16.82 1.93
CA ASN A 615 6.89 -16.90 2.41
C ASN A 615 6.82 -16.85 3.95
N GLY A 616 6.15 -15.85 4.51
CA GLY A 616 6.20 -15.48 5.93
C GLY A 616 7.38 -14.56 6.25
N GLU A 617 7.77 -14.54 7.52
CA GLU A 617 8.79 -13.63 8.05
C GLU A 617 10.20 -13.88 7.49
N GLY A 618 10.89 -12.79 7.10
CA GLY A 618 12.29 -12.83 6.72
C GLY A 618 12.97 -11.46 6.62
N VAL A 619 14.21 -11.51 6.13
CA VAL A 619 15.05 -10.35 5.82
C VAL A 619 15.61 -10.53 4.41
N TRP A 620 15.30 -9.58 3.53
CA TRP A 620 15.86 -9.47 2.18
C TRP A 620 16.92 -8.38 2.15
N TYR A 621 18.10 -8.72 1.65
CA TYR A 621 19.21 -7.82 1.34
C TYR A 621 19.19 -7.60 -0.18
N ARG A 622 18.93 -6.37 -0.61
CA ARG A 622 18.84 -5.97 -2.01
C ARG A 622 20.21 -5.65 -2.59
N GLU A 623 20.33 -5.79 -3.91
CA GLU A 623 21.59 -5.59 -4.65
C GLU A 623 22.00 -4.10 -4.74
N ASP A 624 21.07 -3.18 -4.45
CA ASP A 624 21.32 -1.74 -4.21
C ASP A 624 21.80 -1.44 -2.77
N GLY A 625 21.89 -2.46 -1.91
CA GLY A 625 22.27 -2.39 -0.51
C GLY A 625 21.12 -2.10 0.47
N HIS A 626 19.89 -1.89 0.00
CA HIS A 626 18.73 -1.73 0.89
C HIS A 626 18.40 -3.05 1.60
N VAL A 627 17.80 -2.96 2.79
CA VAL A 627 17.41 -4.13 3.59
C VAL A 627 15.93 -4.02 3.95
N ILE A 628 15.14 -5.03 3.59
CA ILE A 628 13.72 -5.11 3.95
C ILE A 628 13.52 -6.24 4.95
N LYS A 629 12.84 -5.95 6.08
CA LYS A 629 12.55 -6.91 7.15
C LYS A 629 11.05 -6.98 7.38
N GLY A 630 10.44 -8.16 7.32
CA GLY A 630 9.00 -8.31 7.55
C GLY A 630 8.40 -9.52 6.86
N GLN A 631 7.13 -9.40 6.47
CA GLN A 631 6.34 -10.47 5.85
C GLN A 631 6.57 -10.55 4.33
N PHE A 632 6.65 -11.77 3.82
CA PHE A 632 6.77 -12.10 2.41
C PHE A 632 5.66 -13.05 1.97
N ARG A 633 5.24 -12.98 0.70
CA ARG A 633 4.30 -13.92 0.08
C ARG A 633 4.73 -14.18 -1.35
N SER A 634 4.88 -15.46 -1.70
CA SER A 634 5.22 -15.90 -3.06
C SER A 634 6.46 -15.21 -3.66
N GLY A 635 7.45 -14.86 -2.82
CA GLY A 635 8.68 -14.15 -3.23
C GLY A 635 8.62 -12.62 -3.15
N ALA A 636 7.45 -12.00 -3.03
CA ALA A 636 7.30 -10.55 -2.87
C ALA A 636 7.19 -10.15 -1.39
N VAL A 637 7.47 -8.88 -1.07
CA VAL A 637 7.14 -8.29 0.24
C VAL A 637 5.64 -8.04 0.28
N ASP A 638 4.94 -8.60 1.27
CA ASP A 638 3.47 -8.61 1.36
C ASP A 638 3.06 -8.74 2.82
N GLY A 639 2.32 -7.75 3.33
CA GLY A 639 2.03 -7.58 4.75
C GLY A 639 2.90 -6.50 5.39
N GLN A 640 3.12 -6.58 6.70
CA GLN A 640 3.90 -5.56 7.42
C GLN A 640 5.41 -5.78 7.25
N ALA A 641 6.13 -4.70 6.91
CA ALA A 641 7.59 -4.71 6.78
C ALA A 641 8.22 -3.33 7.03
N VAL A 642 9.54 -3.33 7.21
CA VAL A 642 10.39 -2.15 7.41
C VAL A 642 11.51 -2.16 6.38
N GLU A 643 11.63 -1.10 5.59
CA GLU A 643 12.74 -0.88 4.65
C GLU A 643 13.79 0.05 5.26
N TYR A 644 15.06 -0.33 5.10
CA TYR A 644 16.24 0.43 5.49
C TYR A 644 17.11 0.69 4.26
N SER A 645 17.67 1.88 4.17
CA SER A 645 18.74 2.22 3.24
C SER A 645 20.02 1.42 3.52
N LYS A 646 20.94 1.40 2.56
CA LYS A 646 22.30 0.83 2.70
C LYS A 646 23.14 1.38 3.85
N ASN A 647 22.75 2.53 4.44
CA ASN A 647 23.41 3.13 5.60
C ASN A 647 22.72 2.75 6.94
N GLY A 648 21.73 1.84 6.92
CA GLY A 648 20.95 1.46 8.11
C GLY A 648 19.88 2.47 8.55
N VAL A 649 19.74 3.61 7.86
CA VAL A 649 18.67 4.57 8.10
C VAL A 649 17.35 3.98 7.58
N LYS A 650 16.32 3.91 8.44
CA LYS A 650 14.95 3.49 8.08
C LYS A 650 14.39 4.44 7.00
N LEU A 651 13.74 3.88 5.99
CA LEU A 651 13.09 4.61 4.89
C LEU A 651 11.56 4.50 4.93
N TYR A 652 11.05 3.34 5.33
CA TYR A 652 9.62 3.08 5.45
C TYR A 652 9.35 2.00 6.51
N GLU A 653 8.20 2.09 7.18
CA GLU A 653 7.65 1.08 8.10
C GLU A 653 6.14 1.05 7.94
N GLY A 654 5.58 -0.09 7.56
CA GLY A 654 4.14 -0.21 7.31
C GLY A 654 3.75 -1.38 6.41
N GLY A 655 2.59 -1.26 5.77
CA GLY A 655 2.08 -2.28 4.85
C GLY A 655 2.75 -2.26 3.48
N PHE A 656 2.95 -3.45 2.93
CA PHE A 656 3.36 -3.69 1.55
C PHE A 656 2.35 -4.63 0.88
N GLU A 657 2.13 -4.42 -0.40
CA GLU A 657 1.34 -5.28 -1.27
C GLU A 657 2.14 -5.52 -2.56
N ASN A 658 2.51 -6.78 -2.82
CA ASN A 658 3.34 -7.17 -3.97
C ASN A 658 4.63 -6.33 -4.14
N GLY A 659 5.28 -5.95 -3.03
CA GLY A 659 6.51 -5.15 -3.03
C GLY A 659 6.31 -3.62 -3.03
N VAL A 660 5.07 -3.13 -3.02
CA VAL A 660 4.74 -1.70 -3.09
C VAL A 660 4.08 -1.22 -1.78
N TYR A 661 4.40 -0.02 -1.28
CA TYR A 661 3.79 0.51 -0.06
C TYR A 661 2.26 0.63 -0.20
N SER A 662 1.51 0.08 0.76
CA SER A 662 0.04 -0.04 0.72
C SER A 662 -0.56 -0.06 2.14
N GLY A 663 -1.74 0.54 2.34
CA GLY A 663 -2.39 0.64 3.64
C GLY A 663 -1.68 1.64 4.57
N ARG A 664 -1.71 1.42 5.89
CA ARG A 664 -1.04 2.31 6.85
C ARG A 664 0.47 2.13 6.89
N GLY A 665 1.21 3.23 7.03
CA GLY A 665 2.64 3.23 7.28
C GLY A 665 3.22 4.60 7.64
N CYS A 666 4.54 4.64 7.77
CA CYS A 666 5.35 5.82 8.06
C CYS A 666 6.57 5.85 7.13
N ARG A 667 6.75 6.95 6.38
CA ARG A 667 7.86 7.16 5.44
C ARG A 667 8.82 8.18 6.03
N TYR A 668 10.12 7.92 5.92
CA TYR A 668 11.20 8.72 6.50
C TYR A 668 12.04 9.35 5.38
N PHE A 669 12.38 10.63 5.52
CA PHE A 669 13.13 11.40 4.53
C PHE A 669 14.62 11.52 4.88
N PRO A 670 15.51 11.63 3.86
CA PRO A 670 16.85 12.16 4.05
C PRO A 670 16.79 13.56 4.69
N GLY A 671 17.23 13.67 5.94
CA GLY A 671 17.06 14.88 6.76
C GLY A 671 16.34 14.63 8.10
N GLY A 672 15.69 13.47 8.28
CA GLY A 672 15.12 13.03 9.57
C GLY A 672 13.61 13.22 9.71
N GLY A 673 13.01 14.15 8.96
CA GLY A 673 11.56 14.31 8.88
C GLY A 673 10.84 13.06 8.37
N ARG A 674 9.55 12.93 8.68
CA ARG A 674 8.74 11.75 8.34
C ARG A 674 7.27 12.12 8.10
N TYR A 675 6.52 11.31 7.37
CA TYR A 675 5.06 11.39 7.36
C TYR A 675 4.42 10.03 7.66
N GLU A 676 3.27 10.06 8.33
CA GLU A 676 2.50 8.90 8.79
C GLU A 676 1.05 8.97 8.27
N GLY A 677 0.52 7.83 7.83
CA GLY A 677 -0.88 7.64 7.46
C GLY A 677 -1.05 6.62 6.34
N SER A 678 -1.90 6.91 5.36
CA SER A 678 -2.30 5.93 4.33
C SER A 678 -1.50 6.03 3.03
N PHE A 679 -1.20 4.87 2.46
CA PHE A 679 -0.46 4.68 1.22
C PHE A 679 -1.27 3.86 0.23
N LEU A 680 -1.19 4.22 -1.05
CA LEU A 680 -1.76 3.47 -2.16
C LEU A 680 -0.79 3.50 -3.35
N ALA A 681 -0.46 2.32 -3.89
CA ALA A 681 0.47 2.16 -5.00
C ALA A 681 1.80 2.93 -4.81
N GLY A 682 2.34 2.96 -3.58
CA GLY A 682 3.61 3.60 -3.24
C GLY A 682 3.52 5.09 -2.90
N LYS A 683 2.38 5.75 -3.13
CA LYS A 683 2.15 7.19 -2.85
C LYS A 683 1.39 7.41 -1.53
N PRO A 684 1.61 8.53 -0.83
CA PRO A 684 0.72 8.97 0.24
C PRO A 684 -0.64 9.37 -0.33
N VAL A 685 -1.72 9.04 0.37
CA VAL A 685 -3.10 9.39 -0.02
C VAL A 685 -3.99 9.71 1.18
N GLY A 686 -4.84 10.72 1.06
CA GLY A 686 -5.81 11.07 2.10
C GLY A 686 -5.18 11.82 3.27
N TRP A 687 -5.68 11.60 4.49
CA TRP A 687 -5.25 12.34 5.69
C TRP A 687 -3.96 11.75 6.28
N LEU A 688 -2.90 12.55 6.34
CA LEU A 688 -1.58 12.18 6.89
C LEU A 688 -1.03 13.26 7.83
N SER A 689 -0.19 12.83 8.78
CA SER A 689 0.56 13.67 9.71
C SER A 689 2.04 13.74 9.32
N GLY A 690 2.56 14.94 9.05
CA GLY A 690 3.96 15.22 8.74
C GLY A 690 4.71 15.79 9.94
N TYR A 691 5.93 15.28 10.18
CA TYR A 691 6.78 15.62 11.32
C TYR A 691 8.19 16.05 10.86
N ASP A 692 8.83 16.94 11.62
CA ASP A 692 10.23 17.33 11.41
C ASP A 692 11.24 16.28 11.94
N ALA A 693 12.53 16.64 11.88
CA ALA A 693 13.63 15.78 12.31
C ALA A 693 13.71 15.56 13.83
N ASP A 694 13.26 16.53 14.62
CA ASP A 694 13.17 16.44 16.08
C ASP A 694 11.90 15.68 16.52
N GLY A 695 10.94 15.53 15.61
CA GLY A 695 9.71 14.77 15.77
C GLY A 695 8.49 15.62 16.13
N ASN A 696 8.58 16.95 16.03
CA ASN A 696 7.43 17.84 16.19
C ASN A 696 6.47 17.68 15.01
N LEU A 697 5.17 17.86 15.24
CA LEU A 697 4.18 17.92 14.18
C LEU A 697 4.37 19.23 13.39
N VAL A 698 4.42 19.14 12.06
CA VAL A 698 4.54 20.27 11.13
C VAL A 698 3.25 20.44 10.31
N TYR A 699 2.61 19.33 9.94
CA TYR A 699 1.36 19.36 9.17
C TYR A 699 0.44 18.19 9.55
N GLU A 700 -0.87 18.43 9.58
CA GLU A 700 -1.91 17.41 9.71
C GLU A 700 -3.04 17.77 8.75
N GLY A 701 -3.25 16.98 7.70
CA GLY A 701 -4.25 17.31 6.68
C GLY A 701 -4.24 16.34 5.51
N HIS A 702 -4.92 16.71 4.42
CA HIS A 702 -4.98 15.87 3.22
C HIS A 702 -3.73 16.04 2.32
N TRP A 703 -3.21 14.93 1.80
CA TRP A 703 -2.05 14.90 0.90
C TRP A 703 -2.42 14.27 -0.43
N GLU A 704 -1.83 14.78 -1.51
CA GLU A 704 -1.86 14.16 -2.82
C GLU A 704 -0.54 14.41 -3.55
N ASN A 705 0.00 13.39 -4.24
CA ASN A 705 1.26 13.48 -5.01
C ASN A 705 2.47 14.04 -4.22
N ASP A 706 2.60 13.67 -2.94
CA ASP A 706 3.62 14.16 -1.99
C ASP A 706 3.51 15.68 -1.65
N GLU A 707 2.36 16.33 -1.90
CA GLU A 707 2.05 17.73 -1.54
C GLU A 707 0.83 17.87 -0.61
N PHE A 708 0.77 18.97 0.16
CA PHE A 708 -0.43 19.35 0.94
C PHE A 708 -1.53 19.90 0.02
N GLN A 709 -2.76 19.39 0.19
CA GLN A 709 -3.93 19.73 -0.63
C GLN A 709 -5.20 19.69 0.23
N GLY A 710 -6.22 20.50 -0.09
CA GLY A 710 -7.51 20.47 0.61
C GLY A 710 -7.42 20.89 2.09
N GLN A 711 -8.27 20.34 2.95
CA GLN A 711 -8.35 20.75 4.36
C GLN A 711 -7.13 20.24 5.18
N GLY A 712 -6.56 21.10 6.02
CA GLY A 712 -5.46 20.74 6.91
C GLY A 712 -5.11 21.77 7.99
N ARG A 713 -4.04 21.47 8.73
CA ARG A 713 -3.45 22.27 9.81
C ARG A 713 -1.95 22.35 9.62
N TYR A 714 -1.38 23.55 9.71
CA TYR A 714 0.06 23.77 9.66
C TYR A 714 0.58 24.30 10.99
N PHE A 715 1.75 23.80 11.39
CA PHE A 715 2.41 24.02 12.66
C PHE A 715 3.86 24.48 12.43
N SER A 716 4.36 25.34 13.31
CA SER A 716 5.74 25.81 13.28
C SER A 716 6.26 25.90 14.71
N ASN A 717 7.45 25.34 14.98
CA ASN A 717 8.03 25.22 16.32
C ASN A 717 7.08 24.59 17.37
N GLY A 718 6.18 23.71 16.94
CA GLY A 718 5.15 23.08 17.78
C GLY A 718 3.87 23.90 18.02
N GLU A 719 3.84 25.19 17.67
CA GLU A 719 2.62 25.99 17.69
C GLU A 719 1.82 25.83 16.39
N LYS A 720 0.49 25.78 16.49
CA LYS A 720 -0.37 25.81 15.30
C LYS A 720 -0.38 27.22 14.72
N VAL A 721 -0.08 27.35 13.43
CA VAL A 721 -0.01 28.64 12.71
C VAL A 721 -1.22 28.82 11.78
N TYR A 722 -1.74 27.75 11.19
CA TYR A 722 -2.88 27.82 10.26
C TYR A 722 -3.79 26.59 10.35
N GLU A 723 -5.09 26.76 10.13
CA GLU A 723 -6.08 25.70 9.94
C GLU A 723 -7.10 26.15 8.87
N GLY A 724 -7.21 25.41 7.77
CA GLY A 724 -8.00 25.82 6.60
C GLY A 724 -7.65 25.02 5.34
N GLU A 725 -7.86 25.63 4.17
CA GLU A 725 -7.62 25.01 2.87
C GLU A 725 -6.17 25.21 2.36
N PHE A 726 -5.68 24.21 1.64
CA PHE A 726 -4.34 24.15 1.06
C PHE A 726 -4.41 23.82 -0.42
N SER A 727 -3.47 24.36 -1.19
CA SER A 727 -3.20 23.92 -2.56
C SER A 727 -1.70 24.02 -2.83
N HIS A 728 -1.09 22.96 -3.37
CA HIS A 728 0.33 22.90 -3.72
C HIS A 728 1.27 23.41 -2.59
N ASN A 729 1.02 22.95 -1.36
CA ASN A 729 1.75 23.35 -0.13
C ASN A 729 1.55 24.81 0.33
N GLN A 730 0.62 25.56 -0.25
CA GLN A 730 0.29 26.95 0.10
C GLN A 730 -1.09 27.04 0.76
N PHE A 731 -1.36 28.09 1.54
CA PHE A 731 -2.70 28.36 2.09
C PHE A 731 -3.61 28.96 1.00
N GLU A 732 -4.84 28.46 0.90
CA GLU A 732 -5.80 28.81 -0.14
C GLU A 732 -7.21 28.91 0.46
N GLY A 733 -8.21 29.30 -0.34
CA GLY A 733 -9.63 29.17 0.03
C GLY A 733 -10.04 29.96 1.27
N GLN A 734 -10.52 29.30 2.32
CA GLN A 734 -10.85 29.90 3.62
C GLN A 734 -10.02 29.29 4.74
N GLY A 735 -9.53 30.13 5.67
CA GLY A 735 -8.71 29.68 6.78
C GLY A 735 -8.73 30.52 8.05
N LEU A 736 -8.10 29.96 9.08
CA LEU A 736 -7.81 30.55 10.38
C LEU A 736 -6.29 30.59 10.56
N GLU A 737 -5.73 31.77 10.74
CA GLU A 737 -4.31 31.98 11.08
C GLU A 737 -4.17 32.33 12.56
N TYR A 738 -3.12 31.81 13.18
CA TYR A 738 -2.87 31.83 14.62
C TYR A 738 -1.51 32.46 14.93
N GLN A 739 -1.44 33.19 16.05
CA GLN A 739 -0.19 33.76 16.59
C GLN A 739 -0.22 33.62 18.12
N ASN A 740 0.85 33.09 18.71
CA ASN A 740 0.94 32.78 20.16
C ASN A 740 -0.23 31.90 20.68
N GLY A 741 -0.76 31.00 19.84
CA GLY A 741 -1.91 30.15 20.13
C GLY A 741 -3.30 30.80 20.00
N GLU A 742 -3.40 32.13 19.88
CA GLU A 742 -4.67 32.84 19.64
C GLU A 742 -4.96 32.97 18.13
N ILE A 743 -6.23 33.15 17.75
CA ILE A 743 -6.58 33.48 16.36
C ILE A 743 -6.11 34.92 16.08
N ALA A 744 -5.32 35.09 15.02
CA ALA A 744 -4.85 36.38 14.52
C ALA A 744 -5.64 36.85 13.29
N TYR A 745 -6.07 35.92 12.42
CA TYR A 745 -6.90 36.23 11.26
C TYR A 745 -7.88 35.10 10.93
N ARG A 746 -9.02 35.46 10.33
CA ARG A 746 -10.00 34.55 9.74
C ARG A 746 -10.51 35.13 8.42
N GLY A 747 -10.36 34.42 7.31
CA GLY A 747 -10.85 34.91 6.02
C GLY A 747 -10.28 34.15 4.83
N GLY A 748 -10.30 34.81 3.66
CA GLY A 748 -9.80 34.25 2.42
C GLY A 748 -8.29 34.26 2.28
N TYR A 749 -7.76 33.25 1.58
CA TYR A 749 -6.37 33.14 1.19
C TYR A 749 -6.27 32.78 -0.30
N VAL A 750 -5.27 33.34 -0.98
CA VAL A 750 -4.83 32.94 -2.33
C VAL A 750 -3.31 32.91 -2.34
N CYS A 751 -2.69 31.79 -2.71
CA CYS A 751 -1.23 31.60 -2.72
C CYS A 751 -0.54 32.08 -1.43
N SER A 752 -1.02 31.58 -0.28
CA SER A 752 -0.60 31.96 1.08
C SER A 752 -0.78 33.44 1.47
N SER A 753 -1.48 34.25 0.67
CA SER A 753 -1.76 35.67 0.95
C SER A 753 -3.22 35.91 1.30
N ARG A 754 -3.50 36.67 2.37
CA ARG A 754 -4.86 37.03 2.77
C ARG A 754 -5.51 37.91 1.70
N GLU A 755 -6.67 37.51 1.22
CA GLU A 755 -7.37 38.07 0.05
C GLU A 755 -8.89 37.96 0.23
N GLY A 756 -9.65 38.94 -0.25
CA GLY A 756 -11.11 38.99 -0.10
C GLY A 756 -11.56 39.31 1.34
N LEU A 757 -12.76 38.87 1.72
CA LEU A 757 -13.34 39.22 3.03
C LEU A 757 -12.71 38.43 4.18
N GLY A 758 -12.42 39.12 5.28
CA GLY A 758 -11.88 38.53 6.51
C GLY A 758 -12.01 39.41 7.75
N VAL A 759 -11.47 38.88 8.86
CA VAL A 759 -11.45 39.50 10.18
C VAL A 759 -10.03 39.35 10.76
N LEU A 760 -9.40 40.47 11.10
CA LEU A 760 -8.16 40.53 11.86
C LEU A 760 -8.47 40.71 13.35
N TYR A 761 -7.72 40.00 14.18
CA TYR A 761 -7.87 39.95 15.63
C TYR A 761 -6.66 40.59 16.33
N GLU A 762 -6.86 41.12 17.53
CA GLU A 762 -5.80 41.74 18.35
C GLU A 762 -6.00 41.29 19.82
N ASN A 763 -5.12 40.41 20.30
CA ASN A 763 -5.26 39.69 21.59
C ASN A 763 -6.59 38.90 21.69
N GLY A 764 -6.81 38.00 20.73
CA GLY A 764 -8.00 37.13 20.65
C GLY A 764 -9.32 37.81 20.28
N GLU A 765 -9.43 39.14 20.39
CA GLU A 765 -10.65 39.91 20.10
C GLU A 765 -10.70 40.44 18.65
N PRO A 766 -11.87 40.43 17.97
CA PRO A 766 -12.02 41.01 16.64
C PRO A 766 -11.70 42.51 16.62
N ARG A 767 -10.74 42.92 15.80
CA ARG A 767 -10.23 44.29 15.75
C ARG A 767 -10.53 45.02 14.43
N TYR A 768 -10.44 44.31 13.31
CA TYR A 768 -10.80 44.85 11.99
C TYR A 768 -11.58 43.79 11.20
N ALA A 769 -12.68 44.16 10.55
CA ALA A 769 -13.47 43.25 9.73
C ALA A 769 -13.82 43.90 8.39
N GLY A 770 -13.49 43.24 7.27
CA GLY A 770 -13.64 43.83 5.93
C GLY A 770 -12.82 43.15 4.85
N GLU A 771 -12.45 43.89 3.82
CA GLU A 771 -11.75 43.37 2.63
C GLU A 771 -10.22 43.45 2.75
N PHE A 772 -9.54 42.41 2.27
CA PHE A 772 -8.08 42.28 2.28
C PHE A 772 -7.59 42.00 0.86
N ARG A 773 -6.40 42.51 0.55
CA ARG A 773 -5.72 42.32 -0.73
C ARG A 773 -4.22 42.23 -0.51
N GLN A 774 -3.60 41.14 -0.94
CA GLN A 774 -2.17 40.85 -0.77
C GLN A 774 -1.68 41.09 0.67
N ASN A 775 -2.40 40.54 1.65
CA ASN A 775 -2.18 40.70 3.10
C ASN A 775 -2.47 42.09 3.70
N ARG A 776 -2.94 43.07 2.91
CA ARG A 776 -3.24 44.43 3.38
C ARG A 776 -4.73 44.68 3.45
N MET A 777 -5.16 45.57 4.35
CA MET A 777 -6.52 46.10 4.34
C MET A 777 -6.78 46.89 3.04
N HIS A 778 -7.91 46.61 2.39
CA HIS A 778 -8.37 47.24 1.15
C HIS A 778 -9.88 47.51 1.25
N GLY A 779 -10.43 48.32 0.35
CA GLY A 779 -11.85 48.63 0.29
C GLY A 779 -12.43 49.10 1.64
N ARG A 780 -13.44 48.39 2.14
CA ARG A 780 -14.16 48.71 3.38
C ARG A 780 -13.67 47.88 4.56
N ILE A 781 -13.36 48.53 5.67
CA ILE A 781 -12.98 47.93 6.95
C ILE A 781 -13.80 48.54 8.09
N ASN A 782 -14.40 47.72 8.95
CA ASN A 782 -14.92 48.17 10.24
C ASN A 782 -13.84 48.00 11.31
N GLU A 783 -13.45 49.09 11.99
CA GLU A 783 -12.69 49.01 13.23
C GLU A 783 -13.62 48.61 14.38
N ILE A 784 -13.24 47.57 15.14
CA ILE A 784 -14.04 46.98 16.22
C ILE A 784 -13.27 47.06 17.54
N GLN A 785 -14.00 47.23 18.65
CA GLN A 785 -13.50 47.03 20.01
C GLN A 785 -14.67 46.65 20.93
N ASN A 786 -14.47 45.68 21.84
CA ASN A 786 -15.50 45.26 22.81
C ASN A 786 -16.86 44.92 22.15
N GLY A 787 -16.83 44.24 20.99
CA GLY A 787 -18.01 43.89 20.20
C GLY A 787 -18.73 45.07 19.51
N ARG A 788 -18.17 46.29 19.52
CA ARG A 788 -18.77 47.49 18.92
C ARG A 788 -17.92 48.02 17.78
N VAL A 789 -18.55 48.47 16.70
CA VAL A 789 -17.86 49.21 15.62
C VAL A 789 -17.48 50.60 16.14
N LEU A 790 -16.18 50.88 16.21
CA LEU A 790 -15.64 52.20 16.54
C LEU A 790 -15.51 53.09 15.31
N ALA A 791 -15.26 52.52 14.13
CA ALA A 791 -15.21 53.27 12.88
C ALA A 791 -15.59 52.43 11.66
N GLU A 792 -16.25 53.06 10.69
CA GLU A 792 -16.31 52.58 9.30
C GLU A 792 -15.17 53.26 8.52
N CYS A 793 -14.20 52.49 8.07
CA CYS A 793 -12.98 52.95 7.43
C CYS A 793 -12.90 52.50 5.96
N VAL A 794 -12.22 53.31 5.14
CA VAL A 794 -11.89 53.00 3.75
C VAL A 794 -10.39 52.94 3.60
N TYR A 795 -9.86 51.79 3.19
CA TYR A 795 -8.44 51.55 2.96
C TYR A 795 -8.13 51.35 1.49
N GLN A 796 -6.97 51.84 1.06
CA GLN A 796 -6.41 51.55 -0.26
C GLN A 796 -4.98 51.01 -0.06
N ASP A 797 -4.79 49.73 -0.31
CA ASP A 797 -3.49 49.02 -0.27
C ASP A 797 -2.74 49.19 1.08
N GLY A 798 -3.50 49.19 2.18
CA GLY A 798 -3.05 49.42 3.55
C GLY A 798 -3.12 50.87 4.04
N VAL A 799 -3.42 51.85 3.16
CA VAL A 799 -3.50 53.27 3.53
C VAL A 799 -4.95 53.70 3.79
N LEU A 800 -5.25 54.15 5.02
CA LEU A 800 -6.54 54.74 5.37
C LEU A 800 -6.78 56.03 4.55
N ARG A 801 -7.89 56.07 3.81
CA ARG A 801 -8.30 57.19 2.94
C ARG A 801 -9.47 58.00 3.48
N TYR A 802 -10.40 57.36 4.17
CA TYR A 802 -11.59 57.99 4.73
C TYR A 802 -12.06 57.22 5.95
N GLU A 803 -12.62 57.93 6.92
CA GLU A 803 -13.08 57.40 8.20
C GLU A 803 -14.42 58.01 8.58
N LYS A 804 -15.34 57.19 9.10
CA LYS A 804 -16.44 57.60 9.99
C LYS A 804 -16.14 57.04 11.37
N ARG A 805 -15.96 57.88 12.38
CA ARG A 805 -15.62 57.45 13.75
C ARG A 805 -16.75 57.75 14.73
N TYR A 806 -17.13 56.72 15.48
CA TYR A 806 -18.16 56.76 16.50
C TYR A 806 -17.55 57.02 17.88
N SER A 807 -18.34 57.62 18.77
CA SER A 807 -17.99 57.87 20.17
C SER A 807 -19.22 57.61 21.05
N LEU A 808 -19.05 57.65 22.37
CA LEU A 808 -20.11 57.40 23.36
C LEU A 808 -20.42 58.66 24.15
N SER A 809 -21.71 58.95 24.35
CA SER A 809 -22.20 59.89 25.37
C SER A 809 -23.30 59.20 26.16
N ASP A 810 -23.20 59.20 27.49
CA ASP A 810 -24.21 58.62 28.38
C ASP A 810 -24.53 57.13 28.05
N GLY A 811 -23.53 56.41 27.54
CA GLY A 811 -23.62 55.02 27.06
C GLY A 811 -24.18 54.85 25.65
N LYS A 812 -24.76 55.88 25.03
CA LYS A 812 -25.30 55.85 23.67
C LYS A 812 -24.22 56.17 22.64
N PRO A 813 -24.10 55.41 21.53
CA PRO A 813 -23.18 55.73 20.46
C PRO A 813 -23.71 56.85 19.56
N TYR A 814 -22.82 57.74 19.15
CA TYR A 814 -23.06 58.77 18.14
C TYR A 814 -21.88 58.82 17.16
N LEU A 815 -22.12 59.20 15.90
CA LEU A 815 -21.02 59.54 15.00
C LEU A 815 -20.37 60.83 15.50
N ALA A 816 -19.06 60.83 15.71
CA ALA A 816 -18.31 61.99 16.19
C ALA A 816 -17.52 62.71 15.08
N PHE A 817 -17.09 61.97 14.06
CA PHE A 817 -16.35 62.49 12.90
C PHE A 817 -16.67 61.70 11.63
N GLU A 818 -16.75 62.35 10.48
CA GLU A 818 -16.57 61.73 9.16
C GLU A 818 -15.61 62.56 8.30
N GLY A 819 -14.71 61.95 7.54
CA GLY A 819 -13.85 62.73 6.65
C GLY A 819 -12.68 61.98 6.02
N PHE A 820 -12.02 62.67 5.09
CA PHE A 820 -10.79 62.20 4.45
C PHE A 820 -9.62 62.15 5.43
N MET A 821 -8.77 61.14 5.25
CA MET A 821 -7.65 60.84 6.10
C MET A 821 -6.34 60.90 5.30
N LYS A 822 -5.33 61.54 5.89
CA LYS A 822 -3.98 61.67 5.35
C LYS A 822 -2.99 61.45 6.50
N ASN A 823 -2.02 60.56 6.30
CA ASN A 823 -0.99 60.23 7.32
C ASN A 823 -1.59 59.85 8.70
N GLY A 824 -2.74 59.15 8.72
CA GLY A 824 -3.41 58.74 9.96
C GLY A 824 -4.20 59.84 10.69
N LYS A 825 -4.35 61.03 10.10
CA LYS A 825 -5.10 62.16 10.65
C LYS A 825 -6.16 62.69 9.67
N PRO A 826 -7.18 63.43 10.14
CA PRO A 826 -8.02 64.25 9.27
C PRO A 826 -7.20 65.13 8.32
N GLY A 827 -7.44 64.98 7.02
CA GLY A 827 -6.67 65.64 5.96
C GLY A 827 -7.44 65.61 4.64
N GLY A 828 -7.99 66.76 4.26
CA GLY A 828 -9.03 66.87 3.24
C GLY A 828 -10.38 67.24 3.86
N MET A 829 -11.47 67.12 3.09
CA MET A 829 -12.83 67.45 3.56
C MET A 829 -13.30 66.53 4.70
N GLY A 830 -13.88 67.10 5.75
CA GLY A 830 -14.47 66.34 6.86
C GLY A 830 -15.48 67.13 7.70
N CYS A 831 -16.09 66.48 8.67
CA CYS A 831 -17.12 67.03 9.54
C CYS A 831 -17.08 66.39 10.94
N ARG A 832 -17.26 67.19 12.02
CA ARG A 832 -17.46 66.73 13.39
C ARG A 832 -18.87 67.00 13.87
N TYR A 833 -19.31 66.17 14.81
CA TYR A 833 -20.67 66.12 15.33
C TYR A 833 -20.69 66.13 16.86
N ASN A 834 -21.75 66.68 17.45
CA ASN A 834 -22.01 66.58 18.89
C ASN A 834 -22.79 65.28 19.24
N PRO A 835 -22.89 64.92 20.54
CA PRO A 835 -23.72 63.80 21.00
C PRO A 835 -25.19 63.79 20.56
N TYR A 836 -25.74 64.95 20.15
CA TYR A 836 -27.12 65.10 19.68
C TYR A 836 -27.28 64.86 18.17
N GLY A 837 -26.20 64.45 17.48
CA GLY A 837 -26.17 64.18 16.04
C GLY A 837 -26.16 65.45 15.19
N GLU A 838 -25.77 66.59 15.75
CA GLU A 838 -25.73 67.88 15.07
C GLU A 838 -24.30 68.22 14.64
N LYS A 839 -24.14 68.74 13.41
CA LYS A 839 -22.85 69.20 12.89
C LYS A 839 -22.36 70.40 13.70
N VAL A 840 -21.16 70.30 14.27
CA VAL A 840 -20.47 71.40 14.97
C VAL A 840 -19.32 71.99 14.15
N GLU A 841 -18.77 71.22 13.22
CA GLU A 841 -17.57 71.57 12.45
C GLU A 841 -17.70 70.91 11.07
N GLU A 842 -17.57 71.64 9.95
CA GLU A 842 -17.40 71.04 8.62
C GLU A 842 -16.45 71.92 7.80
N GLY A 843 -15.55 71.30 7.06
CA GLY A 843 -14.51 72.04 6.35
C GLY A 843 -13.31 71.19 5.93
N LEU A 844 -12.27 71.91 5.52
CA LEU A 844 -10.99 71.34 5.11
C LEU A 844 -10.08 71.15 6.32
N TYR A 845 -9.62 69.93 6.54
CA TYR A 845 -8.62 69.59 7.54
C TYR A 845 -7.22 69.51 6.92
N GLN A 846 -6.20 69.92 7.68
CA GLN A 846 -4.79 69.72 7.36
C GLN A 846 -4.07 69.26 8.65
N ASP A 847 -3.31 68.17 8.55
CA ASP A 847 -2.55 67.54 9.65
C ASP A 847 -3.33 67.34 10.98
N GLY A 848 -4.64 67.12 10.87
CA GLY A 848 -5.59 66.89 11.98
C GLY A 848 -6.43 68.10 12.40
N GLU A 849 -6.05 69.31 12.01
CA GLU A 849 -6.69 70.57 12.41
C GLU A 849 -7.55 71.18 11.30
N LEU A 850 -8.56 71.96 11.66
CA LEU A 850 -9.49 72.59 10.72
C LEU A 850 -8.86 73.84 10.07
N ALA A 851 -8.25 73.66 8.90
CA ALA A 851 -7.62 74.74 8.13
C ALA A 851 -8.64 75.74 7.53
N LYS A 852 -9.86 75.30 7.22
CA LYS A 852 -10.92 76.16 6.64
C LYS A 852 -12.31 75.66 6.98
N SER A 853 -12.99 76.36 7.89
CA SER A 853 -14.42 76.15 8.21
C SER A 853 -15.34 76.58 7.05
N MET A 854 -16.51 75.97 6.95
CA MET A 854 -17.56 76.30 5.98
C MET A 854 -18.91 76.51 6.66
N GLN A 855 -19.77 77.37 6.11
CA GLN A 855 -21.10 77.61 6.69
C GLN A 855 -22.02 76.41 6.46
N VAL A 856 -22.63 75.90 7.52
CA VAL A 856 -23.53 74.75 7.49
C VAL A 856 -24.76 75.02 8.34
N ALA A 857 -25.94 74.77 7.77
CA ALA A 857 -27.18 74.68 8.54
C ALA A 857 -27.24 73.33 9.27
N PRO A 858 -27.56 73.28 10.57
CA PRO A 858 -27.54 72.03 11.34
C PRO A 858 -28.55 71.03 10.79
N LYS A 859 -28.05 69.88 10.33
CA LYS A 859 -28.86 68.76 9.85
C LYS A 859 -28.63 67.56 10.77
N LYS A 860 -29.64 67.21 11.55
CA LYS A 860 -29.56 66.06 12.48
C LYS A 860 -29.33 64.75 11.74
N MET A 861 -28.38 63.98 12.23
CA MET A 861 -28.20 62.57 11.87
C MET A 861 -29.27 61.70 12.57
N PRO A 862 -29.76 60.61 11.94
CA PRO A 862 -30.54 59.62 12.67
C PRO A 862 -29.76 59.03 13.86
N LEU A 863 -30.44 58.85 14.99
CA LEU A 863 -29.88 58.20 16.17
C LEU A 863 -29.68 56.69 15.93
N LEU A 864 -28.63 56.13 16.51
CA LEU A 864 -28.40 54.69 16.50
C LEU A 864 -29.42 53.98 17.43
N PRO A 865 -29.98 52.82 17.02
CA PRO A 865 -31.00 52.11 17.79
C PRO A 865 -30.43 51.41 19.03
N GLU A 866 -31.19 51.42 20.12
CA GLU A 866 -30.82 50.76 21.38
C GLU A 866 -31.51 49.38 21.49
N ASN A 867 -30.73 48.29 21.39
CA ASN A 867 -31.12 46.99 21.95
C ASN A 867 -29.89 46.09 22.17
N PRO A 868 -29.76 45.33 23.29
CA PRO A 868 -28.59 44.46 23.53
C PRO A 868 -28.47 43.25 22.61
N GLU A 869 -29.56 42.77 22.02
CA GLU A 869 -29.57 41.73 20.99
C GLU A 869 -29.85 42.38 19.64
N ASN A 870 -28.77 42.71 18.90
CA ASN A 870 -28.86 43.51 17.68
C ASN A 870 -28.71 42.67 16.41
N PRO A 871 -29.80 42.33 15.68
CA PRO A 871 -29.74 41.59 14.42
C PRO A 871 -29.03 42.35 13.29
N ALA A 872 -28.70 43.64 13.45
CA ALA A 872 -27.81 44.33 12.52
C ALA A 872 -26.41 43.68 12.47
N TYR A 873 -25.99 42.88 13.46
CA TYR A 873 -24.74 42.12 13.40
C TYR A 873 -24.70 41.14 12.20
N GLU A 874 -25.84 40.50 11.87
CA GLU A 874 -25.99 39.70 10.64
C GLU A 874 -26.03 40.57 9.37
N ALA A 875 -26.58 41.78 9.44
CA ALA A 875 -26.61 42.72 8.31
C ALA A 875 -25.21 43.27 7.98
N TYR A 876 -24.41 43.63 8.98
CA TYR A 876 -23.01 44.01 8.80
C TYR A 876 -22.17 42.83 8.27
N ARG A 877 -22.44 41.59 8.72
CA ARG A 877 -21.81 40.37 8.18
C ARG A 877 -22.14 40.10 6.70
N LYS A 878 -23.30 40.56 6.20
CA LYS A 878 -23.71 40.43 4.80
C LYS A 878 -23.32 41.64 3.93
N GLY A 879 -22.72 42.67 4.52
CA GLY A 879 -22.50 43.97 3.90
C GLY A 879 -23.80 44.80 3.88
N PRO A 880 -23.77 46.08 4.32
CA PRO A 880 -24.96 46.91 4.27
C PRO A 880 -25.28 47.35 2.82
N GLU A 881 -26.57 47.51 2.49
CA GLU A 881 -27.03 48.14 1.24
C GLU A 881 -26.54 49.59 1.05
N TYR A 882 -25.86 50.16 2.05
CA TYR A 882 -25.19 51.45 1.99
C TYR A 882 -23.83 51.36 1.31
N GLY A 883 -23.86 50.92 0.05
CA GLY A 883 -22.86 51.19 -0.97
C GLY A 883 -21.88 50.07 -1.31
N ILE A 884 -21.37 50.13 -2.54
CA ILE A 884 -20.51 49.13 -3.17
C ILE A 884 -19.28 49.84 -3.78
N GLU A 885 -18.10 49.22 -3.64
CA GLU A 885 -16.89 49.61 -4.35
C GLU A 885 -17.01 49.21 -5.82
N LEU A 886 -16.95 50.18 -6.73
CA LEU A 886 -17.31 49.96 -8.13
C LEU A 886 -16.11 50.27 -9.02
N SER A 887 -15.46 49.19 -9.48
CA SER A 887 -14.26 49.23 -10.33
C SER A 887 -14.42 50.16 -11.55
N VAL A 888 -15.61 50.15 -12.17
CA VAL A 888 -15.99 51.01 -13.32
C VAL A 888 -15.91 52.52 -13.00
N CYS A 889 -16.03 52.92 -11.73
CA CYS A 889 -15.92 54.31 -11.29
C CYS A 889 -14.85 54.57 -10.22
N GLY A 890 -13.92 53.64 -9.97
CA GLY A 890 -12.68 53.88 -9.22
C GLY A 890 -12.87 54.45 -7.81
N GLY A 891 -13.87 53.94 -7.07
CA GLY A 891 -14.18 54.36 -5.71
C GLY A 891 -15.51 53.79 -5.19
N ILE A 892 -15.86 54.17 -3.97
CA ILE A 892 -17.02 53.64 -3.24
C ILE A 892 -18.26 54.49 -3.52
N TYR A 893 -19.26 53.90 -4.16
CA TYR A 893 -20.56 54.53 -4.39
C TYR A 893 -21.58 54.08 -3.33
N THR A 894 -22.42 55.01 -2.88
CA THR A 894 -23.49 54.80 -1.90
C THR A 894 -24.81 55.35 -2.45
N GLY A 895 -25.71 54.47 -2.88
CA GLY A 895 -26.96 54.86 -3.52
C GLY A 895 -27.59 53.72 -4.31
N VAL A 896 -28.60 54.02 -5.12
CA VAL A 896 -29.32 53.02 -5.91
C VAL A 896 -28.46 52.50 -7.07
N LEU A 897 -28.54 51.19 -7.31
CA LEU A 897 -27.84 50.51 -8.40
C LEU A 897 -28.84 49.96 -9.41
N LYS A 898 -28.46 49.98 -10.69
CA LYS A 898 -29.19 49.33 -11.78
C LYS A 898 -28.19 48.63 -12.69
N ASN A 899 -28.39 47.34 -12.92
CA ASN A 899 -27.49 46.48 -13.70
C ASN A 899 -26.03 46.55 -13.23
N GLY A 900 -25.80 46.59 -11.92
CA GLY A 900 -24.46 46.70 -11.33
C GLY A 900 -23.80 48.08 -11.41
N LEU A 901 -24.51 49.12 -11.88
CA LEU A 901 -23.96 50.48 -12.03
C LEU A 901 -24.76 51.53 -11.22
N PRO A 902 -24.10 52.57 -10.67
CA PRO A 902 -24.74 53.75 -10.07
C PRO A 902 -25.88 54.33 -10.92
N ASN A 903 -27.08 54.44 -10.34
CA ASN A 903 -28.28 54.87 -11.07
C ASN A 903 -29.32 55.48 -10.12
N GLY A 904 -29.75 56.72 -10.36
CA GLY A 904 -30.52 57.50 -9.38
C GLY A 904 -29.60 58.22 -8.38
N ARG A 905 -30.16 58.65 -7.25
CA ARG A 905 -29.44 59.53 -6.32
C ARG A 905 -28.50 58.75 -5.38
N GLY A 906 -27.29 59.27 -5.19
CA GLY A 906 -26.27 58.67 -4.30
C GLY A 906 -25.03 59.55 -4.12
N THR A 907 -24.00 58.98 -3.47
CA THR A 907 -22.71 59.63 -3.20
C THR A 907 -21.56 58.71 -3.61
N LEU A 908 -20.67 59.18 -4.49
CA LEU A 908 -19.40 58.51 -4.85
C LEU A 908 -18.24 59.13 -4.06
N LEU A 909 -17.40 58.29 -3.49
CA LEU A 909 -16.21 58.65 -2.73
C LEU A 909 -14.97 58.05 -3.41
N ARG A 910 -14.05 58.92 -3.84
CA ARG A 910 -12.69 58.59 -4.27
C ARG A 910 -11.68 59.18 -3.29
N GLY A 911 -10.44 58.69 -3.30
CA GLY A 911 -9.36 59.19 -2.42
C GLY A 911 -9.00 60.67 -2.58
N ASP A 912 -9.52 61.33 -3.62
CA ASP A 912 -9.33 62.74 -3.93
C ASP A 912 -10.63 63.58 -3.96
N HIS A 913 -11.82 62.98 -4.01
CA HIS A 913 -13.08 63.73 -4.03
C HIS A 913 -14.34 62.92 -3.61
N ARG A 914 -15.36 63.63 -3.11
CA ARG A 914 -16.70 63.14 -2.78
C ARG A 914 -17.74 63.83 -3.68
N TYR A 915 -18.41 63.09 -4.56
CA TYR A 915 -19.59 63.59 -5.29
C TYR A 915 -20.86 63.13 -4.60
N THR A 916 -21.85 64.02 -4.40
CA THR A 916 -23.20 63.70 -3.90
C THR A 916 -24.24 64.25 -4.87
N GLY A 917 -25.04 63.40 -5.52
CA GLY A 917 -25.98 63.85 -6.54
C GLY A 917 -26.71 62.72 -7.26
N GLU A 918 -27.20 63.01 -8.46
CA GLU A 918 -27.86 62.06 -9.35
C GLU A 918 -26.83 61.33 -10.23
N PHE A 919 -27.09 60.06 -10.54
CA PHE A 919 -26.26 59.20 -11.38
C PHE A 919 -27.10 58.52 -12.46
N ILE A 920 -26.49 58.26 -13.62
CA ILE A 920 -27.07 57.42 -14.68
C ILE A 920 -25.96 56.51 -15.21
N ASN A 921 -26.21 55.19 -15.20
CA ASN A 921 -25.33 54.16 -15.75
C ASN A 921 -23.84 54.27 -15.32
N GLY A 922 -23.59 54.62 -14.06
CA GLY A 922 -22.23 54.70 -13.48
C GLY A 922 -21.58 56.08 -13.50
N ALA A 923 -22.16 57.07 -14.19
CA ALA A 923 -21.64 58.44 -14.21
C ALA A 923 -22.53 59.39 -13.38
N PRO A 924 -21.93 60.39 -12.70
CA PRO A 924 -22.64 61.58 -12.22
C PRO A 924 -23.42 62.25 -13.36
N ALA A 925 -24.74 62.38 -13.21
CA ALA A 925 -25.64 62.93 -14.22
C ALA A 925 -26.95 63.41 -13.58
N GLY A 926 -27.29 64.69 -13.76
CA GLY A 926 -28.33 65.39 -13.00
C GLY A 926 -27.74 66.35 -11.96
N ARG A 927 -28.53 66.82 -10.99
CA ARG A 927 -28.06 67.81 -10.00
C ARG A 927 -27.25 67.16 -8.87
N GLY A 928 -26.16 67.81 -8.47
CA GLY A 928 -25.27 67.32 -7.43
C GLY A 928 -24.23 68.34 -6.95
N VAL A 929 -23.39 67.88 -6.02
CA VAL A 929 -22.30 68.64 -5.40
C VAL A 929 -21.05 67.76 -5.35
N LEU A 930 -19.96 68.22 -5.96
CA LEU A 930 -18.63 67.63 -5.89
C LEU A 930 -17.78 68.40 -4.87
N TYR A 931 -17.22 67.70 -3.89
CA TYR A 931 -16.27 68.19 -2.89
C TYR A 931 -14.90 67.58 -3.19
N GLN A 932 -13.89 68.38 -3.50
CA GLN A 932 -12.52 67.91 -3.72
C GLN A 932 -11.68 67.98 -2.43
N ASN A 933 -10.59 67.21 -2.38
CA ASN A 933 -9.72 67.10 -1.20
C ASN A 933 -8.92 68.38 -0.87
N ASP A 934 -8.85 69.33 -1.80
CA ASP A 934 -8.29 70.68 -1.65
C ASP A 934 -9.27 71.68 -1.00
N GLY A 935 -10.54 71.29 -0.81
CA GLY A 935 -11.60 72.16 -0.31
C GLY A 935 -12.39 72.91 -1.39
N THR A 936 -12.21 72.59 -2.67
CA THR A 936 -13.05 73.07 -3.77
C THR A 936 -14.42 72.41 -3.72
N ILE A 937 -15.48 73.20 -3.90
CA ILE A 937 -16.87 72.75 -3.98
C ILE A 937 -17.47 73.19 -5.32
N ILE A 938 -18.03 72.22 -6.04
CA ILE A 938 -18.67 72.39 -7.34
C ILE A 938 -20.11 71.90 -7.21
N GLU A 939 -21.06 72.82 -7.03
CA GLU A 939 -22.51 72.54 -7.08
C GLU A 939 -23.05 72.91 -8.47
N GLY A 940 -23.88 72.03 -9.05
CA GLY A 940 -24.42 72.27 -10.39
C GLY A 940 -25.19 71.09 -10.96
N LYS A 941 -25.40 71.13 -12.28
CA LYS A 941 -26.02 70.06 -13.07
C LYS A 941 -24.94 69.39 -13.92
N PHE A 942 -24.74 68.11 -13.67
CA PHE A 942 -23.73 67.26 -14.29
C PHE A 942 -24.38 66.55 -15.49
N PHE A 943 -23.61 66.34 -16.56
CA PHE A 943 -24.11 65.74 -17.80
C PHE A 943 -23.21 64.59 -18.23
N MET A 944 -23.79 63.54 -18.81
CA MET A 944 -23.04 62.59 -19.63
C MET A 944 -23.07 63.06 -21.08
N GLU A 945 -21.88 63.22 -21.67
CA GLU A 945 -21.72 63.04 -23.11
C GLU A 945 -21.42 61.56 -23.42
N PRO A 946 -21.74 61.05 -24.63
CA PRO A 946 -21.33 59.72 -25.07
C PRO A 946 -19.80 59.60 -25.12
N ALA A 947 -19.26 58.46 -24.69
CA ALA A 947 -17.81 58.28 -24.49
C ALA A 947 -17.00 58.28 -25.81
N GLY A 948 -16.47 59.45 -26.19
CA GLY A 948 -15.49 59.62 -27.26
C GLY A 948 -14.05 59.63 -26.74
N PHE A 949 -13.41 58.45 -26.72
CA PHE A 949 -11.95 58.18 -26.67
C PHE A 949 -10.99 59.35 -26.33
N THR A 950 -11.05 59.91 -25.10
CA THR A 950 -10.06 60.88 -24.59
C THR A 950 -9.77 60.81 -23.08
N GLY A 951 -10.63 60.15 -22.29
CA GLY A 951 -10.57 60.13 -20.82
C GLY A 951 -11.12 61.40 -20.16
N LEU A 952 -11.00 62.54 -20.84
CA LEU A 952 -11.53 63.83 -20.41
C LEU A 952 -13.04 63.80 -20.15
N ARG A 953 -13.46 64.51 -19.11
CA ARG A 953 -14.84 64.71 -18.66
C ARG A 953 -15.16 66.19 -18.61
N HIS A 954 -16.38 66.53 -19.00
CA HIS A 954 -16.90 67.90 -19.10
C HIS A 954 -17.81 68.25 -17.93
N LEU A 955 -17.79 69.52 -17.52
CA LEU A 955 -18.67 70.10 -16.51
C LEU A 955 -19.18 71.45 -17.03
N ALA A 956 -20.49 71.57 -17.26
CA ALA A 956 -21.14 72.80 -17.70
C ALA A 956 -22.11 73.31 -16.63
N PHE A 957 -21.99 74.59 -16.26
CA PHE A 957 -22.74 75.20 -15.17
C PHE A 957 -23.93 76.05 -15.68
N GLU A 958 -24.98 76.21 -14.87
CA GLU A 958 -26.16 77.04 -15.22
C GLU A 958 -25.83 78.54 -15.41
N ASN A 959 -24.61 78.97 -15.08
CA ASN A 959 -24.08 80.33 -15.32
C ASN A 959 -23.16 80.45 -16.56
N GLY A 960 -23.01 79.39 -17.37
CA GLY A 960 -22.22 79.40 -18.60
C GLY A 960 -20.70 79.22 -18.41
N ILE A 961 -20.24 78.83 -17.22
CA ILE A 961 -18.86 78.40 -17.00
C ILE A 961 -18.71 76.93 -17.40
N GLU A 962 -17.59 76.57 -18.01
CA GLU A 962 -17.23 75.19 -18.36
C GLU A 962 -15.87 74.79 -17.76
N TYR A 963 -15.76 73.54 -17.32
CA TYR A 963 -14.51 72.91 -16.88
C TYR A 963 -14.30 71.57 -17.57
N TRP A 964 -13.04 71.25 -17.82
CA TRP A 964 -12.58 69.97 -18.38
C TRP A 964 -11.58 69.35 -17.41
N TYR A 965 -11.74 68.07 -17.08
CA TYR A 965 -10.85 67.33 -16.19
C TYR A 965 -10.60 65.92 -16.72
N GLN A 966 -9.47 65.30 -16.35
CA GLN A 966 -8.98 64.03 -16.92
C GLN A 966 -9.05 62.88 -15.89
#